data_AF-A0A7J7PN44-F1
#
_entry.id   AF-A0A7J7PN44-F1
#
_cell.length_a   1.000
_cell.length_b   1.000
_cell.length_c   1.000
_cell.angle_alpha   90.00
_cell.angle_beta   90.00
_cell.angle_gamma   90.00
#
_symmetry.space_group_name_H-M   'P 1'
#
loop_
_entity.id
_entity.type
_entity.pdbx_description
1 polymer ?
#
loop_
_entity_poly.entity_id
_entity_poly.type
_entity_poly.pdbx_seq_one_letter_code
_entity_poly.pdbx_strand_id
1 'polypeptide(L)'
;MQLAASAASVAVRAPSLQPGNILPDLQALFLSAPAAAAAAAAAAGTAAAAVAAQNSSSTSREAAGAAAAALGGPHGYLVQVNEAANAAAAAARHGGAGDALDVLAVALLGRETAVKAGEAFAALLVSCKESSSGSSTSSAPSMVLLLQLLQQLQHRVLPALAAEHHTMGANAVAVAPAEANNEASTAGSRSLAAAEAAAYTSVVRSHLGADAEAAFCRVLCAAASALLRPVLQGAVQLQGLLELLLQQLLLCVGVLEDGVAMTAVDFWQDSYLATLQVLPEEWQGLLLVQQQPVLEALTAALVRRTQLSPAAAAAATADARDIPEEVRMVRRELAAALRDIGSLLGQVPMISFVTQLTSSHHQHLCSTYAAANPRCSGAPPTGLLEPGLGLQGIAAGLAAGADVCGTTGGPRWGPSGAALPGAGAVRTRMSRLLSVCMRSAGREPAGAACAAGCVPGDWLPLESGLYAANVVLGRQQRGAAAEQQVQQLVQCAAAAVSHPGGSLKLAGTALTLLGGLASWLSDHPHSLPPVLAAVSAAVRSPDDKLSRNAATCALRLASWEGLAALLVQRQPQFVQQLLQEYQRRGELATPADAGQCDDKPTAELLLLCLCNLAVAHTSNSSDMDSILLQLAMGVPVHSRHPRHQQQLLQQHAAAKAGARGPLQQCQGPGRCSHAYCHQHQRQEQAAAAAQLRQQQACFIVSQLLQRASQPVMLALRAAAAAAEQEHRQGLAQQLLSVAAAAASGALPRAADAAADAAQLVVQQDSEQQQQQQQLLSALQGLVSRGLAAACGSILVQAGGSDPDHTSAALGLATVCLQQCPAVLAAADMDAVLAVTLTATKTYHLKQCTAVLEWIQVLVQAAYSSSTQQQQQQQQGGASQAAAAAAAAAAAGSSAAALSAFKQRLEDGGIGAQLVLALLLAAAGAMPPDVVLPVSFCLHSTWLSACRTFEGWLQVAVLQLAPEGAPWQRQRHGAKVTFVAELTEPACLSDTTRFKRILKNFCGGKKKGAGGGRHL
;
A
#
# COMPACT_ATOMS: atom_id res chain seq x y z
N MET A 1 30.65 -43.02 12.37
CA MET A 1 30.04 -43.69 11.19
C MET A 1 29.69 -42.73 10.04
N GLN A 2 29.01 -41.60 10.27
CA GLN A 2 28.73 -40.63 9.19
C GLN A 2 30.00 -40.00 8.55
N LEU A 3 31.06 -39.77 9.32
CA LEU A 3 32.36 -39.32 8.80
C LEU A 3 33.06 -40.37 7.91
N ALA A 4 32.86 -41.66 8.20
CA ALA A 4 33.41 -42.75 7.38
C ALA A 4 32.67 -42.90 6.05
N ALA A 5 31.36 -42.58 6.01
CA ALA A 5 30.57 -42.56 4.78
C ALA A 5 30.95 -41.38 3.85
N SER A 6 31.33 -40.23 4.43
CA SER A 6 31.78 -39.06 3.65
C SER A 6 33.16 -39.25 3.03
N ALA A 7 34.08 -39.93 3.72
CA ALA A 7 35.40 -40.27 3.19
C ALA A 7 35.34 -41.28 2.03
N ALA A 8 34.40 -42.23 2.07
CA ALA A 8 34.20 -43.21 0.99
C ALA A 8 33.62 -42.60 -0.29
N SER A 9 32.86 -41.51 -0.19
CA SER A 9 32.25 -40.81 -1.35
C SER A 9 33.26 -40.02 -2.19
N VAL A 10 34.31 -39.49 -1.55
CA VAL A 10 35.37 -38.71 -2.21
C VAL A 10 36.33 -39.62 -2.99
N ALA A 11 36.52 -40.86 -2.55
CA ALA A 11 37.39 -41.85 -3.21
C ALA A 11 36.85 -42.36 -4.57
N VAL A 12 35.57 -42.13 -4.90
CA VAL A 12 34.92 -42.68 -6.11
C VAL A 12 34.99 -41.73 -7.33
N ARG A 13 35.53 -40.50 -7.20
CA ARG A 13 35.40 -39.47 -8.26
C ARG A 13 36.69 -38.88 -8.86
N ALA A 14 37.86 -39.48 -8.69
CA ALA A 14 39.09 -39.00 -9.34
C ALA A 14 39.97 -40.15 -9.88
N PRO A 15 40.01 -40.39 -11.20
CA PRO A 15 40.82 -41.46 -11.79
C PRO A 15 42.22 -40.94 -12.17
N SER A 16 43.01 -40.43 -11.22
CA SER A 16 44.45 -40.16 -11.46
C SER A 16 45.20 -39.67 -10.20
N LEU A 17 45.37 -40.51 -9.18
CA LEU A 17 46.38 -40.26 -8.14
C LEU A 17 47.05 -41.58 -7.73
N GLN A 18 48.37 -41.62 -7.78
CA GLN A 18 49.16 -42.81 -7.43
C GLN A 18 49.17 -43.05 -5.90
N PRO A 19 49.17 -44.32 -5.46
CA PRO A 19 49.06 -44.69 -4.05
C PRO A 19 50.42 -44.59 -3.36
N GLY A 20 50.71 -43.46 -2.71
CA GLY A 20 51.95 -43.30 -1.95
C GLY A 20 51.94 -42.23 -0.87
N ASN A 21 51.27 -41.08 -1.07
CA ASN A 21 51.47 -39.90 -0.21
C ASN A 21 50.17 -39.22 0.26
N ILE A 22 49.07 -39.95 0.50
CA ILE A 22 47.78 -39.33 0.87
C ILE A 22 47.73 -38.90 2.37
N LEU A 23 48.51 -39.53 3.24
CA LEU A 23 48.45 -39.29 4.69
C LEU A 23 49.22 -38.04 5.17
N PRO A 24 50.39 -37.68 4.63
CA PRO A 24 51.12 -36.47 5.07
C PRO A 24 50.47 -35.17 4.55
N ASP A 25 49.92 -35.17 3.33
CA ASP A 25 49.35 -33.97 2.69
C ASP A 25 47.98 -33.59 3.26
N LEU A 26 47.22 -34.55 3.80
CA LEU A 26 45.97 -34.29 4.51
C LEU A 26 46.19 -33.78 5.95
N GLN A 27 47.34 -34.07 6.57
CA GLN A 27 47.70 -33.54 7.89
C GLN A 27 48.18 -32.08 7.83
N ALA A 28 48.67 -31.60 6.69
CA ALA A 28 49.08 -30.21 6.51
C ALA A 28 47.91 -29.24 6.25
N LEU A 29 46.74 -29.72 5.85
CA LEU A 29 45.61 -28.89 5.39
C LEU A 29 44.52 -28.64 6.44
N PHE A 30 44.53 -29.32 7.60
CA PHE A 30 43.50 -29.14 8.63
C PHE A 30 44.09 -29.06 10.05
N LEU A 31 44.28 -27.81 10.50
CA LEU A 31 44.41 -27.34 11.89
C LEU A 31 45.69 -27.73 12.67
N SER A 32 46.31 -26.71 13.25
CA SER A 32 47.40 -26.82 14.22
C SER A 32 46.95 -27.54 15.50
N ALA A 33 47.81 -28.43 16.02
CA ALA A 33 47.65 -29.27 17.20
C ALA A 33 46.97 -28.67 18.45
N PRO A 34 47.08 -27.36 18.81
CA PRO A 34 46.36 -26.83 19.98
C PRO A 34 44.84 -26.73 19.81
N ALA A 35 44.30 -26.62 18.58
CA ALA A 35 42.86 -26.42 18.36
C ALA A 35 42.06 -27.73 18.46
N ALA A 36 42.64 -28.86 18.02
CA ALA A 36 42.01 -30.18 18.13
C ALA A 36 41.96 -30.69 19.58
N ALA A 37 42.99 -30.37 20.39
CA ALA A 37 43.03 -30.68 21.81
C ALA A 37 41.96 -29.89 22.61
N ALA A 38 41.76 -28.61 22.26
CA ALA A 38 40.71 -27.78 22.87
C ALA A 38 39.29 -28.26 22.51
N ALA A 39 39.05 -28.67 21.26
CA ALA A 39 37.76 -29.21 20.83
C ALA A 39 37.45 -30.58 21.47
N ALA A 40 38.46 -31.44 21.63
CA ALA A 40 38.31 -32.73 22.32
C ALA A 40 38.07 -32.55 23.83
N ALA A 41 38.73 -31.58 24.47
CA ALA A 41 38.49 -31.22 25.87
C ALA A 41 37.10 -30.63 26.10
N ALA A 42 36.61 -29.79 25.17
CA ALA A 42 35.26 -29.23 25.21
C ALA A 42 34.17 -30.33 25.02
N ALA A 43 34.38 -31.27 24.09
CA ALA A 43 33.48 -32.40 23.86
C ALA A 43 33.45 -33.39 25.06
N ALA A 44 34.60 -33.62 25.71
CA ALA A 44 34.68 -34.42 26.92
C ALA A 44 33.99 -33.72 28.12
N GLY A 45 34.13 -32.40 28.21
CA GLY A 45 33.43 -31.58 29.22
C GLY A 45 31.90 -31.58 29.06
N THR A 46 31.40 -31.51 27.82
CA THR A 46 29.94 -31.58 27.54
C THR A 46 29.36 -32.97 27.82
N ALA A 47 30.11 -34.04 27.51
CA ALA A 47 29.69 -35.40 27.86
C ALA A 47 29.68 -35.62 29.38
N ALA A 48 30.66 -35.08 30.12
CA ALA A 48 30.72 -35.17 31.57
C ALA A 48 29.61 -34.35 32.26
N ALA A 49 29.29 -33.15 31.75
CA ALA A 49 28.21 -32.31 32.27
C ALA A 49 26.81 -32.91 32.02
N ALA A 50 26.59 -33.54 30.86
CA ALA A 50 25.34 -34.23 30.54
C ALA A 50 25.12 -35.47 31.44
N VAL A 51 26.20 -36.21 31.77
CA VAL A 51 26.15 -37.34 32.69
C VAL A 51 25.98 -36.90 34.15
N ALA A 52 26.54 -35.76 34.54
CA ALA A 52 26.35 -35.17 35.87
C ALA A 52 24.90 -34.64 36.07
N ALA A 53 24.30 -34.04 35.04
CA ALA A 53 22.92 -33.55 35.09
C ALA A 53 21.86 -34.67 35.20
N GLN A 54 22.18 -35.90 34.78
CA GLN A 54 21.30 -37.06 34.92
C GLN A 54 21.32 -37.71 36.32
N ASN A 55 22.32 -37.41 37.15
CA ASN A 55 22.45 -37.99 38.49
C ASN A 55 22.05 -36.98 39.57
N SER A 56 20.91 -37.23 40.20
CA SER A 56 20.32 -36.40 41.25
C SER A 56 21.05 -36.53 42.60
N SER A 57 22.31 -36.09 42.68
CA SER A 57 23.00 -35.89 43.96
C SER A 57 23.57 -34.48 44.08
N SER A 58 23.36 -33.85 45.24
CA SER A 58 23.78 -32.47 45.55
C SER A 58 25.30 -32.25 45.41
N THR A 59 26.09 -33.30 45.61
CA THR A 59 27.57 -33.27 45.52
C THR A 59 28.10 -33.20 44.08
N SER A 60 27.32 -33.61 43.07
CA SER A 60 27.72 -33.50 41.66
C SER A 60 27.63 -32.06 41.11
N ARG A 61 26.77 -31.22 41.71
CA ARG A 61 26.57 -29.81 41.32
C ARG A 61 27.70 -28.89 41.79
N GLU A 62 28.27 -29.15 42.96
CA GLU A 62 29.41 -28.38 43.48
C GLU A 62 30.70 -28.67 42.69
N ALA A 63 30.89 -29.91 42.22
CA ALA A 63 32.04 -30.28 41.39
C ALA A 63 32.00 -29.65 39.98
N ALA A 64 30.81 -29.50 39.39
CA ALA A 64 30.63 -28.81 38.11
C ALA A 64 30.91 -27.30 38.22
N GLY A 65 30.55 -26.68 39.35
CA GLY A 65 30.88 -25.28 39.65
C GLY A 65 32.38 -25.03 39.88
N ALA A 66 33.07 -25.95 40.54
CA ALA A 66 34.51 -25.85 40.80
C ALA A 66 35.37 -26.07 39.54
N ALA A 67 34.95 -26.94 38.63
CA ALA A 67 35.65 -27.17 37.35
C ALA A 67 35.50 -25.99 36.36
N ALA A 68 34.38 -25.26 36.42
CA ALA A 68 34.14 -24.08 35.59
C ALA A 68 35.02 -22.87 35.97
N ALA A 69 35.41 -22.76 37.25
CA ALA A 69 36.24 -21.66 37.75
C ALA A 69 37.74 -21.76 37.37
N ALA A 70 38.21 -22.91 36.89
CA ALA A 70 39.64 -23.19 36.71
C ALA A 70 40.22 -22.86 35.31
N LEU A 71 39.39 -22.48 34.32
CA LEU A 71 39.84 -22.22 32.94
C LEU A 71 39.70 -20.73 32.58
N GLY A 72 40.63 -19.94 33.12
CA GLY A 72 40.69 -18.49 32.94
C GLY A 72 41.12 -18.06 31.53
N GLY A 73 40.18 -17.50 30.78
CA GLY A 73 40.41 -16.70 29.58
C GLY A 73 39.09 -16.08 29.10
N PRO A 74 39.07 -14.80 28.64
CA PRO A 74 37.84 -14.08 28.30
C PRO A 74 37.00 -14.76 27.21
N HIS A 75 37.62 -15.55 26.32
CA HIS A 75 36.90 -16.36 25.33
C HIS A 75 36.27 -17.65 25.89
N GLY A 76 36.84 -18.25 26.94
CA GLY A 76 36.27 -19.45 27.57
C GLY A 76 34.97 -19.15 28.31
N TYR A 77 34.89 -17.99 28.94
CA TYR A 77 33.70 -17.52 29.65
C TYR A 77 32.49 -17.35 28.72
N LEU A 78 32.70 -16.79 27.51
CA LEU A 78 31.62 -16.54 26.55
C LEU A 78 31.02 -17.82 25.95
N VAL A 79 31.87 -18.81 25.64
CA VAL A 79 31.41 -20.14 25.19
C VAL A 79 30.62 -20.84 26.29
N GLN A 80 31.09 -20.78 27.54
CA GLN A 80 30.41 -21.36 28.69
C GLN A 80 29.05 -20.72 28.98
N VAL A 81 28.93 -19.38 28.90
CA VAL A 81 27.63 -18.71 29.12
C VAL A 81 26.64 -19.06 28.00
N ASN A 82 27.10 -19.20 26.76
CA ASN A 82 26.26 -19.62 25.64
C ASN A 82 25.80 -21.09 25.76
N GLU A 83 26.68 -22.00 26.16
CA GLU A 83 26.31 -23.39 26.45
C GLU A 83 25.37 -23.48 27.66
N ALA A 84 25.61 -22.68 28.70
CA ALA A 84 24.74 -22.58 29.87
C ALA A 84 23.36 -22.03 29.52
N ALA A 85 23.26 -21.02 28.64
CA ALA A 85 21.98 -20.50 28.17
C ALA A 85 21.18 -21.56 27.38
N ASN A 86 21.84 -22.35 26.54
CA ASN A 86 21.20 -23.44 25.81
C ASN A 86 20.76 -24.59 26.74
N ALA A 87 21.60 -24.94 27.72
CA ALA A 87 21.28 -25.94 28.73
C ALA A 87 20.13 -25.49 29.65
N ALA A 88 20.11 -24.22 30.05
CA ALA A 88 19.03 -23.60 30.79
C ALA A 88 17.72 -23.61 29.99
N ALA A 89 17.77 -23.26 28.71
CA ALA A 89 16.62 -23.33 27.81
C ALA A 89 16.05 -24.75 27.68
N ALA A 90 16.90 -25.78 27.66
CA ALA A 90 16.50 -27.18 27.65
C ALA A 90 15.92 -27.62 29.01
N ALA A 91 16.58 -27.25 30.12
CA ALA A 91 16.15 -27.60 31.48
C ALA A 91 14.79 -26.97 31.85
N ALA A 92 14.54 -25.74 31.43
CA ALA A 92 13.27 -25.05 31.65
C ALA A 92 12.09 -25.75 30.93
N ARG A 93 12.32 -26.43 29.80
CA ARG A 93 11.30 -27.27 29.14
C ARG A 93 10.96 -28.55 29.90
N HIS A 94 11.82 -28.96 30.85
CA HIS A 94 11.70 -30.21 31.60
C HIS A 94 11.41 -30.00 33.10
N GLY A 95 10.91 -28.82 33.49
CA GLY A 95 10.46 -28.55 34.87
C GLY A 95 11.54 -28.03 35.83
N GLY A 96 12.77 -27.78 35.36
CA GLY A 96 13.86 -27.17 36.13
C GLY A 96 13.96 -25.66 35.97
N ALA A 97 12.85 -24.93 36.11
CA ALA A 97 12.77 -23.55 35.63
C ALA A 97 13.48 -22.50 36.50
N GLY A 98 13.60 -22.70 37.82
CA GLY A 98 14.17 -21.68 38.72
C GLY A 98 15.60 -21.27 38.36
N ASP A 99 16.52 -22.25 38.36
CA ASP A 99 17.95 -22.00 38.09
C ASP A 99 18.21 -21.61 36.64
N ALA A 100 17.44 -22.17 35.70
CA ALA A 100 17.53 -21.83 34.28
C ALA A 100 17.20 -20.35 34.01
N LEU A 101 16.31 -19.76 34.81
CA LEU A 101 15.89 -18.38 34.62
C LEU A 101 16.87 -17.35 35.14
N ASP A 102 17.55 -17.65 36.23
CA ASP A 102 18.62 -16.78 36.70
C ASP A 102 19.78 -16.76 35.69
N VAL A 103 20.10 -17.91 35.07
CA VAL A 103 21.11 -17.99 34.00
C VAL A 103 20.67 -17.20 32.76
N LEU A 104 19.42 -17.33 32.32
CA LEU A 104 18.90 -16.58 31.16
C LEU A 104 18.83 -15.07 31.43
N ALA A 105 18.44 -14.65 32.64
CA ALA A 105 18.38 -13.25 33.04
C ALA A 105 19.79 -12.61 33.04
N VAL A 106 20.80 -13.31 33.56
CA VAL A 106 22.20 -12.84 33.52
C VAL A 106 22.72 -12.84 32.08
N ALA A 107 22.43 -13.88 31.29
CA ALA A 107 22.85 -13.95 29.89
C ALA A 107 22.19 -12.88 29.00
N LEU A 108 20.99 -12.40 29.36
CA LEU A 108 20.32 -11.28 28.71
C LEU A 108 21.05 -9.94 28.89
N LEU A 109 21.80 -9.78 29.97
CA LEU A 109 22.61 -8.58 30.23
C LEU A 109 23.97 -8.62 29.50
N GLY A 110 24.39 -9.79 29.02
CA GLY A 110 25.64 -9.94 28.27
C GLY A 110 25.47 -9.64 26.78
N ARG A 111 26.24 -8.70 26.22
CA ARG A 111 26.16 -8.26 24.81
C ARG A 111 26.15 -9.42 23.79
N GLU A 112 27.04 -10.39 23.94
CA GLU A 112 27.18 -11.51 23.00
C GLU A 112 26.15 -12.64 23.23
N THR A 113 25.58 -12.70 24.43
CA THR A 113 24.67 -13.77 24.87
C THR A 113 23.21 -13.35 24.84
N ALA A 114 22.93 -12.04 24.81
CA ALA A 114 21.60 -11.45 24.87
C ALA A 114 20.68 -11.94 23.76
N VAL A 115 21.20 -12.12 22.54
CA VAL A 115 20.39 -12.60 21.40
C VAL A 115 19.86 -14.00 21.66
N LYS A 116 20.73 -14.94 22.03
CA LYS A 116 20.35 -16.33 22.28
C LYS A 116 19.56 -16.51 23.56
N ALA A 117 19.94 -15.78 24.61
CA ALA A 117 19.19 -15.77 25.86
C ALA A 117 17.78 -15.21 25.65
N GLY A 118 17.64 -14.14 24.86
CA GLY A 118 16.35 -13.57 24.48
C GLY A 118 15.50 -14.51 23.63
N GLU A 119 16.08 -15.19 22.65
CA GLU A 119 15.38 -16.21 21.87
C GLU A 119 14.91 -17.39 22.73
N ALA A 120 15.77 -17.88 23.64
CA ALA A 120 15.42 -18.94 24.58
C ALA A 120 14.30 -18.51 25.54
N PHE A 121 14.39 -17.30 26.09
CA PHE A 121 13.39 -16.77 27.02
C PHE A 121 12.05 -16.53 26.32
N ALA A 122 12.07 -15.97 25.11
CA ALA A 122 10.87 -15.80 24.29
C ALA A 122 10.23 -17.16 23.94
N ALA A 123 11.03 -18.17 23.56
CA ALA A 123 10.53 -19.50 23.27
C ALA A 123 9.87 -20.17 24.50
N LEU A 124 10.44 -19.98 25.69
CA LEU A 124 9.85 -20.47 26.94
C LEU A 124 8.50 -19.81 27.23
N LEU A 125 8.40 -18.49 27.07
CA LEU A 125 7.13 -17.76 27.25
C LEU A 125 6.06 -18.19 26.26
N VAL A 126 6.43 -18.41 24.99
CA VAL A 126 5.51 -18.93 23.96
C VAL A 126 5.04 -20.35 24.33
N SER A 127 5.94 -21.22 24.77
CA SER A 127 5.56 -22.58 25.21
C SER A 127 4.60 -22.58 26.40
N CYS A 128 4.82 -21.67 27.37
CA CYS A 128 3.90 -21.47 28.50
C CYS A 128 2.51 -20.95 28.04
N LYS A 129 2.47 -20.09 27.02
CA LYS A 129 1.23 -19.57 26.42
C LYS A 129 0.43 -20.67 25.70
N GLU A 130 1.10 -21.49 24.89
CA GLU A 130 0.44 -22.59 24.18
C GLU A 130 -0.13 -23.62 25.17
N SER A 131 0.63 -23.94 26.21
CA SER A 131 0.23 -24.89 27.25
C SER A 131 -0.97 -24.41 28.09
N SER A 132 -1.12 -23.09 28.30
CA SER A 132 -2.26 -22.53 29.04
C SER A 132 -3.56 -22.48 28.23
N SER A 133 -3.48 -22.59 26.90
CA SER A 133 -4.63 -22.55 26.00
C SER A 133 -5.32 -23.92 25.81
N GLY A 134 -4.71 -25.02 26.26
CA GLY A 134 -5.27 -26.37 26.23
C GLY A 134 -6.17 -26.69 27.43
N SER A 135 -7.15 -27.57 27.21
CA SER A 135 -8.29 -27.97 28.08
C SER A 135 -8.25 -27.71 29.61
N SER A 136 -9.43 -27.40 30.14
CA SER A 136 -9.78 -26.86 31.48
C SER A 136 -9.30 -27.56 32.76
N THR A 137 -8.51 -28.64 32.72
CA THR A 137 -8.13 -29.39 33.93
C THR A 137 -6.62 -29.43 34.25
N SER A 138 -5.73 -28.96 33.38
CA SER A 138 -4.26 -29.04 33.60
C SER A 138 -3.50 -27.70 33.54
N SER A 139 -4.17 -26.54 33.54
CA SER A 139 -3.55 -25.23 33.27
C SER A 139 -2.83 -24.58 34.47
N ALA A 140 -3.11 -25.00 35.70
CA ALA A 140 -2.57 -24.39 36.92
C ALA A 140 -1.03 -24.32 37.00
N PRO A 141 -0.26 -25.41 36.76
CA PRO A 141 1.20 -25.36 36.88
C PRO A 141 1.87 -24.48 35.80
N SER A 142 1.31 -24.44 34.59
CA SER A 142 1.83 -23.59 33.51
C SER A 142 1.63 -22.10 33.81
N MET A 143 0.50 -21.76 34.45
CA MET A 143 0.22 -20.38 34.86
C MET A 143 1.13 -19.95 36.02
N VAL A 144 1.38 -20.80 37.00
CA VAL A 144 2.33 -20.50 38.10
C VAL A 144 3.74 -20.25 37.55
N LEU A 145 4.20 -21.09 36.62
CA LEU A 145 5.50 -20.90 35.99
C LEU A 145 5.57 -19.58 35.21
N LEU A 146 4.51 -19.24 34.46
CA LEU A 146 4.41 -17.97 33.76
C LEU A 146 4.46 -16.77 34.72
N LEU A 147 3.75 -16.84 35.85
CA LEU A 147 3.79 -15.78 36.86
C LEU A 147 5.17 -15.61 37.47
N GLN A 148 5.86 -16.72 37.76
CA GLN A 148 7.22 -16.69 38.30
C GLN A 148 8.22 -16.12 37.28
N LEU A 149 8.12 -16.50 36.02
CA LEU A 149 8.88 -15.95 34.89
C LEU A 149 8.74 -14.43 34.80
N LEU A 150 7.49 -13.98 34.83
CA LEU A 150 7.12 -12.57 34.72
C LEU A 150 7.56 -11.76 35.94
N GLN A 151 7.44 -12.34 37.14
CA GLN A 151 7.90 -11.73 38.37
C GLN A 151 9.42 -11.55 38.37
N GLN A 152 10.18 -12.52 37.86
CA GLN A 152 11.64 -12.38 37.68
C GLN A 152 11.99 -11.29 36.65
N LEU A 153 11.26 -11.25 35.53
CA LEU A 153 11.44 -10.20 34.53
C LEU A 153 11.16 -8.81 35.11
N GLN A 154 10.11 -8.67 35.92
CA GLN A 154 9.71 -7.42 36.54
C GLN A 154 10.65 -6.95 37.66
N HIS A 155 11.15 -7.85 38.51
CA HIS A 155 11.96 -7.45 39.67
C HIS A 155 13.46 -7.48 39.43
N ARG A 156 13.95 -8.28 38.48
CA ARG A 156 15.39 -8.41 38.21
C ARG A 156 15.79 -7.79 36.90
N VAL A 157 15.19 -8.23 35.79
CA VAL A 157 15.65 -7.84 34.45
C VAL A 157 15.32 -6.38 34.16
N LEU A 158 14.06 -5.97 34.32
CA LEU A 158 13.63 -4.59 34.05
C LEU A 158 14.34 -3.55 34.95
N PRO A 159 14.49 -3.77 36.27
CA PRO A 159 15.18 -2.82 37.13
C PRO A 159 16.70 -2.82 36.92
N ALA A 160 17.31 -3.98 36.62
CA ALA A 160 18.74 -4.02 36.29
C ALA A 160 19.03 -3.23 35.02
N LEU A 161 18.19 -3.40 34.00
CA LEU A 161 18.25 -2.57 32.79
C LEU A 161 18.00 -1.10 33.13
N ALA A 162 16.96 -0.76 33.88
CA ALA A 162 16.69 0.62 34.29
C ALA A 162 17.83 1.23 35.13
N ALA A 163 18.52 0.44 35.95
CA ALA A 163 19.65 0.88 36.76
C ALA A 163 20.91 1.11 35.89
N GLU A 164 21.20 0.21 34.94
CA GLU A 164 22.23 0.42 33.93
C GLU A 164 21.92 1.65 33.07
N HIS A 165 20.66 1.82 32.67
CA HIS A 165 20.15 2.99 31.97
C HIS A 165 20.41 4.28 32.77
N HIS A 166 20.09 4.31 34.07
CA HIS A 166 20.30 5.48 34.92
C HIS A 166 21.77 5.80 35.21
N THR A 167 22.60 4.78 35.49
CA THR A 167 24.02 4.97 35.78
C THR A 167 24.81 5.44 34.55
N MET A 168 24.43 4.98 33.35
CA MET A 168 25.07 5.42 32.11
C MET A 168 24.66 6.83 31.69
N GLY A 169 23.40 7.23 31.92
CA GLY A 169 22.96 8.61 31.70
C GLY A 169 23.72 9.62 32.58
N ALA A 170 23.93 9.29 33.86
CA ALA A 170 24.67 10.14 34.79
C ALA A 170 26.15 10.34 34.39
N ASN A 171 26.79 9.30 33.83
CA ASN A 171 28.19 9.36 33.40
C ASN A 171 28.39 10.12 32.08
N ALA A 172 27.41 10.10 31.16
CA ALA A 172 27.47 10.86 29.91
C ALA A 172 27.40 12.38 30.13
N VAL A 173 26.61 12.81 31.12
CA VAL A 173 26.49 14.23 31.52
C VAL A 173 27.79 14.76 32.14
N ALA A 174 28.58 13.90 32.80
CA ALA A 174 29.85 14.29 33.42
C ALA A 174 31.01 14.52 32.43
N VAL A 175 30.86 14.12 31.16
CA VAL A 175 31.94 14.19 30.13
C VAL A 175 31.72 15.32 29.11
N ALA A 176 30.60 16.05 29.19
CA ALA A 176 30.39 17.24 28.34
C ALA A 176 31.33 18.39 28.76
N PRO A 177 32.04 19.05 27.82
CA PRO A 177 33.07 20.03 28.13
C PRO A 177 32.48 21.28 28.80
N ALA A 178 33.07 21.68 29.93
CA ALA A 178 32.64 22.78 30.80
C ALA A 178 32.85 24.20 30.23
N GLU A 179 32.97 24.37 28.91
CA GLU A 179 33.29 25.65 28.25
C GLU A 179 32.07 26.27 27.56
N ALA A 180 30.99 26.56 28.29
CA ALA A 180 29.89 27.40 27.79
C ALA A 180 29.03 27.98 28.94
N ASN A 181 29.65 28.68 29.89
CA ASN A 181 28.92 29.43 30.91
C ASN A 181 29.22 30.92 30.78
N ASN A 182 28.46 31.60 29.91
CA ASN A 182 27.93 32.96 30.14
C ASN A 182 27.16 33.42 28.88
N GLU A 183 25.84 33.20 28.87
CA GLU A 183 24.78 34.14 28.46
C GLU A 183 23.46 33.41 28.13
N ALA A 184 22.34 34.03 28.56
CA ALA A 184 20.94 33.69 28.26
C ALA A 184 20.28 32.45 28.94
N SER A 185 19.94 32.61 30.22
CA SER A 185 18.95 31.81 30.94
C SER A 185 17.52 32.22 30.53
N THR A 186 16.79 31.32 29.86
CA THR A 186 15.32 31.04 30.03
C THR A 186 14.71 30.17 28.92
N ALA A 187 15.42 29.86 27.82
CA ALA A 187 14.93 28.97 26.74
C ALA A 187 15.54 27.55 26.73
N GLY A 188 16.52 27.26 27.59
CA GLY A 188 17.35 26.05 27.52
C GLY A 188 16.76 24.75 28.08
N SER A 189 15.69 24.79 28.88
CA SER A 189 15.22 23.61 29.63
C SER A 189 14.52 22.54 28.77
N ARG A 190 13.98 22.87 27.59
CA ARG A 190 13.40 21.86 26.67
C ARG A 190 14.43 21.25 25.73
N SER A 191 15.47 22.00 25.36
CA SER A 191 16.59 21.48 24.55
C SER A 191 17.46 20.51 25.35
N LEU A 192 17.57 20.70 26.66
CA LEU A 192 18.38 19.84 27.53
C LEU A 192 17.80 18.42 27.63
N ALA A 193 16.48 18.28 27.81
CA ALA A 193 15.83 16.97 27.93
C ALA A 193 15.92 16.13 26.63
N ALA A 194 15.78 16.77 25.47
CA ALA A 194 15.96 16.09 24.17
C ALA A 194 17.43 15.72 23.90
N ALA A 195 18.38 16.57 24.32
CA ALA A 195 19.80 16.27 24.24
C ALA A 195 20.21 15.14 25.21
N GLU A 196 19.63 15.10 26.41
CA GLU A 196 19.81 14.03 27.39
C GLU A 196 19.22 12.70 26.88
N ALA A 197 18.02 12.70 26.29
CA ALA A 197 17.42 11.51 25.68
C ALA A 197 18.22 11.00 24.46
N ALA A 198 18.76 11.90 23.64
CA ALA A 198 19.62 11.55 22.50
C ALA A 198 21.00 10.99 22.94
N ALA A 199 21.64 11.62 23.92
CA ALA A 199 22.90 11.15 24.51
C ALA A 199 22.70 9.78 25.21
N TYR A 200 21.58 9.63 25.91
CA TYR A 200 21.16 8.37 26.55
C TYR A 200 20.97 7.23 25.54
N THR A 201 20.23 7.47 24.46
CA THR A 201 20.02 6.48 23.39
C THR A 201 21.34 6.10 22.72
N SER A 202 22.28 7.05 22.60
CA SER A 202 23.62 6.79 22.05
C SER A 202 24.48 5.87 22.94
N VAL A 203 24.34 5.96 24.27
CA VAL A 203 25.16 5.20 25.23
C VAL A 203 24.62 3.78 25.41
N VAL A 204 23.30 3.59 25.51
CA VAL A 204 22.72 2.24 25.51
C VAL A 204 23.09 1.48 24.23
N ARG A 205 23.01 2.17 23.09
CA ARG A 205 23.30 1.64 21.76
C ARG A 205 24.76 1.24 21.56
N SER A 206 25.72 1.93 22.19
CA SER A 206 27.15 1.56 22.09
C SER A 206 27.47 0.26 22.84
N HIS A 207 26.64 -0.12 23.84
CA HIS A 207 26.89 -1.24 24.73
C HIS A 207 26.14 -2.53 24.36
N LEU A 208 24.84 -2.49 24.04
CA LEU A 208 24.05 -3.69 23.73
C LEU A 208 24.10 -4.06 22.24
N GLY A 209 24.15 -3.07 21.35
CA GLY A 209 24.03 -3.27 19.90
C GLY A 209 22.60 -3.58 19.46
N ALA A 210 22.29 -3.23 18.20
CA ALA A 210 20.96 -3.35 17.60
C ALA A 210 20.32 -4.74 17.75
N ASP A 211 21.10 -5.80 17.57
CA ASP A 211 20.59 -7.18 17.65
C ASP A 211 20.13 -7.56 19.07
N ALA A 212 20.80 -7.05 20.11
CA ALA A 212 20.43 -7.30 21.49
C ALA A 212 19.18 -6.51 21.89
N GLU A 213 19.06 -5.24 21.45
CA GLU A 213 17.84 -4.45 21.64
C GLU A 213 16.63 -5.14 20.97
N ALA A 214 16.80 -5.63 19.75
CA ALA A 214 15.75 -6.38 19.05
C ALA A 214 15.41 -7.70 19.76
N ALA A 215 16.40 -8.42 20.29
CA ALA A 215 16.17 -9.64 21.07
C ALA A 215 15.43 -9.37 22.38
N PHE A 216 15.77 -8.28 23.07
CA PHE A 216 15.07 -7.85 24.27
C PHE A 216 13.61 -7.45 23.96
N CYS A 217 13.40 -6.72 22.87
CA CYS A 217 12.05 -6.40 22.39
C CYS A 217 11.24 -7.68 22.12
N ARG A 218 11.83 -8.72 21.51
CA ARG A 218 11.17 -10.03 21.32
C ARG A 218 10.74 -10.68 22.65
N VAL A 219 11.55 -10.55 23.70
CA VAL A 219 11.19 -11.03 25.05
C VAL A 219 9.98 -10.27 25.60
N LEU A 220 9.96 -8.94 25.49
CA LEU A 220 8.81 -8.13 25.90
C LEU A 220 7.56 -8.49 25.11
N CYS A 221 7.67 -8.66 23.78
CA CYS A 221 6.59 -9.09 22.91
C CYS A 221 6.02 -10.47 23.32
N ALA A 222 6.89 -11.43 23.62
CA ALA A 222 6.48 -12.76 24.07
C ALA A 222 5.78 -12.71 25.44
N ALA A 223 6.30 -11.91 26.37
CA ALA A 223 5.73 -11.74 27.71
C ALA A 223 4.33 -11.11 27.65
N ALA A 224 4.20 -10.02 26.90
CA ALA A 224 2.92 -9.34 26.68
C ALA A 224 1.93 -10.28 25.97
N SER A 225 2.38 -11.04 24.97
CA SER A 225 1.55 -12.01 24.24
C SER A 225 1.00 -13.12 25.13
N ALA A 226 1.77 -13.56 26.13
CA ALA A 226 1.36 -14.60 27.07
C ALA A 226 0.34 -14.07 28.10
N LEU A 227 0.43 -12.78 28.46
CA LEU A 227 -0.46 -12.13 29.41
C LEU A 227 -1.77 -11.61 28.82
N LEU A 228 -1.76 -11.24 27.53
CA LEU A 228 -2.86 -10.52 26.90
C LEU A 228 -4.21 -11.25 27.04
N ARG A 229 -4.28 -12.52 26.63
CA ARG A 229 -5.53 -13.29 26.67
C ARG A 229 -6.04 -13.49 28.11
N PRO A 230 -5.21 -13.95 29.08
CA PRO A 230 -5.65 -14.04 30.48
C PRO A 230 -6.20 -12.72 31.06
N VAL A 231 -5.55 -11.59 30.77
CA VAL A 231 -6.01 -10.27 31.27
C VAL A 231 -7.35 -9.89 30.64
N LEU A 232 -7.50 -10.07 29.33
CA LEU A 232 -8.76 -9.81 28.63
C LEU A 232 -9.90 -10.74 29.09
N GLN A 233 -9.56 -11.91 29.64
CA GLN A 233 -10.50 -12.85 30.26
C GLN A 233 -10.78 -12.56 31.75
N GLY A 234 -10.28 -11.45 32.30
CA GLY A 234 -10.60 -10.99 33.65
C GLY A 234 -9.55 -11.31 34.73
N ALA A 235 -8.33 -11.71 34.37
CA ALA A 235 -7.24 -11.89 35.35
C ALA A 235 -6.68 -10.53 35.84
N VAL A 236 -7.46 -9.83 36.67
CA VAL A 236 -7.18 -8.45 37.13
C VAL A 236 -5.81 -8.32 37.80
N GLN A 237 -5.32 -9.36 38.51
CA GLN A 237 -4.00 -9.31 39.15
C GLN A 237 -2.83 -9.16 38.15
N LEU A 238 -3.04 -9.47 36.86
CA LEU A 238 -2.01 -9.38 35.82
C LEU A 238 -2.11 -8.11 34.98
N GLN A 239 -3.17 -7.33 35.17
CA GLN A 239 -3.44 -6.13 34.37
C GLN A 239 -2.30 -5.10 34.51
N GLY A 240 -1.86 -4.80 35.74
CA GLY A 240 -0.80 -3.81 35.95
C GLY A 240 0.54 -4.19 35.31
N LEU A 241 0.85 -5.50 35.26
CA LEU A 241 2.06 -5.97 34.57
C LEU A 241 1.91 -5.88 33.05
N LEU A 242 0.77 -6.27 32.50
CA LEU A 242 0.50 -6.11 31.07
C LEU A 242 0.57 -4.63 30.67
N GLU A 243 -0.02 -3.72 31.44
CA GLU A 243 0.04 -2.28 31.19
C GLU A 243 1.49 -1.78 31.16
N LEU A 244 2.34 -2.22 32.08
CA LEU A 244 3.77 -1.88 32.09
C LEU A 244 4.48 -2.41 30.84
N LEU A 245 4.23 -3.65 30.43
CA LEU A 245 4.81 -4.23 29.22
C LEU A 245 4.34 -3.50 27.96
N LEU A 246 3.04 -3.17 27.86
CA LEU A 246 2.50 -2.41 26.74
C LEU A 246 3.10 -1.00 26.67
N GLN A 247 3.33 -0.34 27.81
CA GLN A 247 4.06 0.94 27.85
C GLN A 247 5.49 0.81 27.33
N GLN A 248 6.22 -0.24 27.74
CA GLN A 248 7.58 -0.48 27.23
C GLN A 248 7.59 -0.78 25.73
N LEU A 249 6.61 -1.55 25.24
CA LEU A 249 6.46 -1.83 23.82
C LEU A 249 6.08 -0.58 23.02
N LEU A 250 5.27 0.34 23.57
CA LEU A 250 4.99 1.64 22.97
C LEU A 250 6.27 2.48 22.84
N LEU A 251 7.12 2.47 23.87
CA LEU A 251 8.44 3.12 23.80
C LEU A 251 9.31 2.49 22.70
N CYS A 252 9.30 1.15 22.58
CA CYS A 252 10.02 0.43 21.53
C CYS A 252 9.58 0.86 20.11
N VAL A 253 8.30 1.14 19.88
CA VAL A 253 7.82 1.68 18.59
C VAL A 253 8.44 3.06 18.30
N GLY A 254 8.64 3.88 19.33
CA GLY A 254 9.26 5.20 19.23
C GLY A 254 10.79 5.20 19.04
N VAL A 255 11.47 4.07 19.23
CA VAL A 255 12.94 3.97 19.12
C VAL A 255 13.37 4.16 17.66
N LEU A 256 14.48 4.88 17.46
CA LEU A 256 15.03 5.21 16.14
C LEU A 256 15.55 3.99 15.35
N GLU A 257 15.74 2.85 16.00
CA GLU A 257 16.21 1.63 15.34
C GLU A 257 15.04 0.89 14.69
N ASP A 258 15.14 0.63 13.38
CA ASP A 258 14.04 0.02 12.63
C ASP A 258 13.79 -1.44 13.06
N GLY A 259 14.83 -2.20 13.45
CA GLY A 259 14.69 -3.60 13.88
C GLY A 259 13.83 -3.77 15.13
N VAL A 260 14.10 -2.94 16.16
CA VAL A 260 13.32 -2.90 17.41
C VAL A 260 11.90 -2.43 17.16
N ALA A 261 11.73 -1.32 16.43
CA ALA A 261 10.42 -0.76 16.14
C ALA A 261 9.55 -1.77 15.36
N MET A 262 10.10 -2.42 14.34
CA MET A 262 9.38 -3.43 13.56
C MET A 262 9.03 -4.67 14.39
N THR A 263 9.92 -5.11 15.27
CA THR A 263 9.63 -6.23 16.20
C THR A 263 8.45 -5.89 17.13
N ALA A 264 8.38 -4.65 17.63
CA ALA A 264 7.27 -4.19 18.45
C ALA A 264 5.98 -4.08 17.61
N VAL A 265 6.06 -3.55 16.39
CA VAL A 265 4.92 -3.45 15.46
C VAL A 265 4.35 -4.82 15.12
N ASP A 266 5.20 -5.82 14.87
CA ASP A 266 4.79 -7.21 14.65
C ASP A 266 3.97 -7.74 15.83
N PHE A 267 4.37 -7.45 17.08
CA PHE A 267 3.56 -7.80 18.25
C PHE A 267 2.21 -7.09 18.25
N TRP A 268 2.18 -5.80 17.97
CA TRP A 268 0.94 -5.04 17.96
C TRP A 268 -0.04 -5.57 16.91
N GLN A 269 0.43 -5.91 15.71
CA GLN A 269 -0.40 -6.47 14.65
C GLN A 269 -0.78 -7.94 14.90
N ASP A 270 0.22 -8.82 15.00
CA ASP A 270 0.03 -10.27 14.98
C ASP A 270 -0.50 -10.83 16.32
N SER A 271 -0.23 -10.15 17.44
CA SER A 271 -0.67 -10.59 18.77
C SER A 271 -1.76 -9.70 19.34
N TYR A 272 -1.54 -8.39 19.46
CA TYR A 272 -2.45 -7.51 20.20
C TYR A 272 -3.76 -7.27 19.46
N LEU A 273 -3.69 -6.71 18.24
CA LEU A 273 -4.86 -6.43 17.42
C LEU A 273 -5.57 -7.71 17.00
N ALA A 274 -4.83 -8.75 16.59
CA ALA A 274 -5.41 -10.06 16.26
C ALA A 274 -6.18 -10.66 17.44
N THR A 275 -5.68 -10.53 18.67
CA THR A 275 -6.42 -11.02 19.85
C THR A 275 -7.70 -10.23 20.08
N LEU A 276 -7.66 -8.90 19.94
CA LEU A 276 -8.86 -8.05 20.09
C LEU A 276 -9.91 -8.34 19.02
N GLN A 277 -9.51 -8.62 17.78
CA GLN A 277 -10.40 -8.94 16.66
C GLN A 277 -11.10 -10.31 16.80
N VAL A 278 -10.49 -11.26 17.50
CA VAL A 278 -11.05 -12.62 17.70
C VAL A 278 -11.99 -12.70 18.91
N LEU A 279 -12.06 -11.64 19.74
CA LEU A 279 -13.00 -11.60 20.86
C LEU A 279 -14.46 -11.65 20.35
N PRO A 280 -15.39 -12.26 21.10
CA PRO A 280 -16.81 -12.22 20.74
C PRO A 280 -17.34 -10.78 20.68
N GLU A 281 -18.25 -10.48 19.76
CA GLU A 281 -18.75 -9.11 19.49
C GLU A 281 -19.25 -8.39 20.76
N GLU A 282 -19.89 -9.12 21.68
CA GLU A 282 -20.37 -8.59 22.96
C GLU A 282 -19.25 -8.02 23.85
N TRP A 283 -18.05 -8.61 23.77
CA TRP A 283 -16.87 -8.18 24.52
C TRP A 283 -16.09 -7.09 23.79
N GLN A 284 -16.12 -7.11 22.45
CA GLN A 284 -15.40 -6.13 21.64
C GLN A 284 -15.82 -4.71 22.00
N GLY A 285 -17.12 -4.41 22.09
CA GLY A 285 -17.59 -3.06 22.40
C GLY A 285 -17.07 -2.52 23.74
N LEU A 286 -17.15 -3.33 24.80
CA LEU A 286 -16.71 -2.93 26.15
C LEU A 286 -15.19 -2.85 26.27
N LEU A 287 -14.47 -3.84 25.74
CA LEU A 287 -13.02 -3.88 25.79
C LEU A 287 -12.39 -2.83 24.88
N LEU A 288 -13.01 -2.47 23.75
CA LEU A 288 -12.52 -1.40 22.89
C LEU A 288 -12.53 -0.06 23.59
N VAL A 289 -13.59 0.24 24.37
CA VAL A 289 -13.63 1.46 25.19
C VAL A 289 -12.51 1.46 26.22
N GLN A 290 -12.22 0.30 26.84
CA GLN A 290 -11.14 0.18 27.82
C GLN A 290 -9.74 0.28 27.18
N GLN A 291 -9.55 -0.29 25.99
CA GLN A 291 -8.27 -0.32 25.27
C GLN A 291 -8.05 0.91 24.38
N GLN A 292 -9.05 1.79 24.22
CA GLN A 292 -8.95 3.00 23.42
C GLN A 292 -7.72 3.87 23.76
N PRO A 293 -7.39 4.15 25.04
CA PRO A 293 -6.21 4.94 25.36
C PRO A 293 -4.89 4.30 24.91
N VAL A 294 -4.80 2.96 24.95
CA VAL A 294 -3.62 2.21 24.49
C VAL A 294 -3.52 2.29 22.96
N LEU A 295 -4.63 2.14 22.25
CA LEU A 295 -4.69 2.25 20.79
C LEU A 295 -4.42 3.67 20.30
N GLU A 296 -4.86 4.70 21.02
CA GLU A 296 -4.54 6.10 20.76
C GLU A 296 -3.04 6.38 21.00
N ALA A 297 -2.47 5.88 22.10
CA ALA A 297 -1.04 6.00 22.38
C ALA A 297 -0.19 5.27 21.32
N LEU A 298 -0.61 4.08 20.89
CA LEU A 298 0.01 3.35 19.78
C LEU A 298 -0.09 4.13 18.49
N THR A 299 -1.25 4.71 18.18
CA THR A 299 -1.43 5.56 17.01
C THR A 299 -0.47 6.75 17.04
N ALA A 300 -0.35 7.45 18.17
CA ALA A 300 0.60 8.55 18.32
C ALA A 300 2.06 8.10 18.13
N ALA A 301 2.45 6.96 18.70
CA ALA A 301 3.79 6.39 18.55
C ALA A 301 4.09 6.03 17.09
N LEU A 302 3.15 5.37 16.39
CA LEU A 302 3.27 5.03 14.98
C LEU A 302 3.36 6.29 14.11
N VAL A 303 2.52 7.30 14.35
CA VAL A 303 2.57 8.58 13.64
C VAL A 303 3.93 9.25 13.83
N ARG A 304 4.40 9.35 15.08
CA ARG A 304 5.73 9.89 15.39
C ARG A 304 6.83 9.09 14.66
N ARG A 305 6.73 7.76 14.59
CA ARG A 305 7.72 6.93 13.91
C ARG A 305 7.70 7.08 12.39
N THR A 306 6.58 7.48 11.80
CA THR A 306 6.53 7.81 10.36
C THR A 306 7.22 9.13 10.01
N GLN A 307 7.63 9.93 11.00
CA GLN A 307 8.43 11.15 10.77
C GLN A 307 9.74 10.80 10.07
N LEU A 308 10.10 11.60 9.08
CA LEU A 308 11.37 11.46 8.40
C LEU A 308 12.51 11.84 9.35
N SER A 309 13.61 11.09 9.31
CA SER A 309 14.85 11.51 9.96
C SER A 309 15.31 12.85 9.38
N PRO A 310 16.06 13.69 10.12
CA PRO A 310 16.53 14.98 9.61
C PRO A 310 17.28 14.86 8.27
N ALA A 311 18.07 13.79 8.09
CA ALA A 311 18.78 13.51 6.83
C ALA A 311 17.82 13.16 5.69
N ALA A 312 16.83 12.28 5.93
CA ALA A 312 15.82 11.94 4.93
C ALA A 312 14.91 13.13 4.62
N ALA A 313 14.60 13.96 5.61
CA ALA A 313 13.81 15.17 5.48
C ALA A 313 14.51 16.23 4.63
N ALA A 314 15.84 16.39 4.79
CA ALA A 314 16.63 17.30 3.98
C ALA A 314 16.72 16.87 2.51
N ALA A 315 16.73 15.56 2.24
CA ALA A 315 16.73 15.01 0.88
C ALA A 315 15.32 14.91 0.26
N ALA A 316 14.26 14.94 1.08
CA ALA A 316 12.90 14.73 0.63
C ALA A 316 12.37 15.94 -0.14
N THR A 317 11.95 15.72 -1.39
CA THR A 317 11.18 16.70 -2.16
C THR A 317 9.68 16.44 -2.00
N ALA A 318 8.86 17.12 -2.80
CA ALA A 318 7.44 16.79 -2.93
C ALA A 318 7.20 15.34 -3.38
N ASP A 319 8.08 14.73 -4.19
CA ASP A 319 7.95 13.35 -4.65
C ASP A 319 8.31 12.37 -3.53
N ALA A 320 7.39 11.44 -3.22
CA ALA A 320 7.65 10.41 -2.22
C ALA A 320 8.79 9.46 -2.61
N ARG A 321 9.10 9.30 -3.90
CA ARG A 321 10.15 8.40 -4.38
C ARG A 321 11.56 8.85 -4.05
N ASP A 322 11.75 10.13 -3.76
CA ASP A 322 13.05 10.65 -3.32
C ASP A 322 13.39 10.23 -1.89
N ILE A 323 12.41 9.72 -1.14
CA ILE A 323 12.66 9.11 0.16
C ILE A 323 13.36 7.75 -0.08
N PRO A 324 14.44 7.43 0.66
CA PRO A 324 15.09 6.13 0.60
C PRO A 324 14.08 4.98 0.68
N GLU A 325 14.26 3.92 -0.13
CA GLU A 325 13.29 2.82 -0.21
C GLU A 325 13.11 2.15 1.16
N GLU A 326 14.17 2.04 1.97
CA GLU A 326 14.14 1.49 3.32
C GLU A 326 13.16 2.27 4.22
N VAL A 327 13.26 3.60 4.22
CA VAL A 327 12.36 4.47 4.98
C VAL A 327 10.93 4.38 4.44
N ARG A 328 10.76 4.26 3.12
CA ARG A 328 9.43 4.04 2.51
C ARG A 328 8.84 2.70 2.92
N MET A 329 9.62 1.63 2.96
CA MET A 329 9.17 0.32 3.42
C MET A 329 8.70 0.39 4.88
N VAL A 330 9.49 0.98 5.78
CA VAL A 330 9.09 1.18 7.19
C VAL A 330 7.79 1.99 7.27
N ARG A 331 7.67 3.12 6.56
CA ARG A 331 6.42 3.92 6.54
C ARG A 331 5.21 3.14 5.99
N ARG A 332 5.40 2.20 5.07
CA ARG A 332 4.31 1.35 4.52
C ARG A 332 3.85 0.31 5.55
N GLU A 333 4.76 -0.31 6.29
CA GLU A 333 4.41 -1.26 7.36
C GLU A 333 3.72 -0.54 8.53
N LEU A 334 4.24 0.62 8.96
CA LEU A 334 3.56 1.45 9.97
C LEU A 334 2.16 1.90 9.50
N ALA A 335 2.01 2.20 8.21
CA ALA A 335 0.71 2.50 7.62
C ALA A 335 -0.24 1.28 7.58
N ALA A 336 0.28 0.06 7.48
CA ALA A 336 -0.53 -1.15 7.63
C ALA A 336 -1.07 -1.24 9.06
N ALA A 337 -0.21 -1.09 10.07
CA ALA A 337 -0.61 -1.10 11.48
C ALA A 337 -1.66 -0.02 11.80
N LEU A 338 -1.50 1.21 11.28
CA LEU A 338 -2.49 2.28 11.44
C LEU A 338 -3.86 1.92 10.84
N ARG A 339 -3.89 1.20 9.72
CA ARG A 339 -5.15 0.73 9.11
C ARG A 339 -5.80 -0.36 9.95
N ASP A 340 -5.01 -1.27 10.51
CA ASP A 340 -5.51 -2.35 11.37
C ASP A 340 -6.12 -1.77 12.65
N ILE A 341 -5.47 -0.77 13.27
CA ILE A 341 -6.03 -0.01 14.40
C ILE A 341 -7.32 0.71 14.00
N GLY A 342 -7.34 1.39 12.85
CA GLY A 342 -8.53 2.08 12.35
C GLY A 342 -9.71 1.14 12.06
N SER A 343 -9.44 -0.10 11.65
CA SER A 343 -10.47 -1.13 11.47
C SER A 343 -11.09 -1.58 12.79
N LEU A 344 -10.31 -1.55 13.86
CA LEU A 344 -10.70 -2.00 15.19
C LEU A 344 -11.40 -0.90 16.01
N LEU A 345 -10.84 0.31 16.05
CA LEU A 345 -11.44 1.48 16.72
C LEU A 345 -12.69 2.00 15.99
N GLY A 346 -12.82 1.66 14.71
CA GLY A 346 -13.73 2.32 13.80
C GLY A 346 -13.16 3.65 13.28
N GLN A 347 -13.77 4.13 12.20
CA GLN A 347 -13.24 5.26 11.45
C GLN A 347 -13.39 6.58 12.21
N VAL A 348 -14.50 6.79 12.92
CA VAL A 348 -14.79 8.07 13.59
C VAL A 348 -13.78 8.38 14.70
N PRO A 349 -13.51 7.48 15.67
CA PRO A 349 -12.55 7.76 16.73
C PRO A 349 -11.14 7.96 16.15
N MET A 350 -10.75 7.12 15.18
CA MET A 350 -9.45 7.22 14.52
C MET A 350 -9.25 8.56 13.79
N ILE A 351 -10.22 8.99 12.98
CA ILE A 351 -10.15 10.27 12.27
C ILE A 351 -10.16 11.43 13.27
N SER A 352 -10.99 11.37 14.31
CA SER A 352 -11.00 12.38 15.37
C SER A 352 -9.64 12.52 16.03
N PHE A 353 -9.02 11.42 16.43
CA PHE A 353 -7.71 11.43 17.06
C PHE A 353 -6.61 11.96 16.13
N VAL A 354 -6.52 11.45 14.89
CA VAL A 354 -5.54 11.92 13.90
C VAL A 354 -5.74 13.40 13.55
N THR A 355 -6.98 13.88 13.52
CA THR A 355 -7.30 15.29 13.31
C THR A 355 -6.81 16.16 14.46
N GLN A 356 -7.01 15.73 15.70
CA GLN A 356 -6.52 16.44 16.89
C GLN A 356 -4.99 16.53 16.87
N LEU A 357 -4.32 15.41 16.60
CA LEU A 357 -2.85 15.34 16.49
C LEU A 357 -2.33 16.27 15.38
N THR A 358 -2.90 16.18 14.18
CA THR A 358 -2.51 17.03 13.03
C THR A 358 -2.74 18.51 13.32
N SER A 359 -3.83 18.85 13.99
CA SER A 359 -4.16 20.24 14.33
C SER A 359 -3.22 20.81 15.39
N SER A 360 -2.84 20.01 16.38
CA SER A 360 -1.83 20.37 17.38
C SER A 360 -0.48 20.68 16.69
N HIS A 361 -0.04 19.80 15.77
CA HIS A 361 1.18 20.01 15.01
C HIS A 361 1.12 21.25 14.11
N HIS A 362 -0.03 21.52 13.49
CA HIS A 362 -0.21 22.71 12.69
C HIS A 362 -0.12 23.98 13.53
N GLN A 363 -0.76 24.02 14.70
CA GLN A 363 -0.68 25.14 15.62
C GLN A 363 0.75 25.35 16.13
N HIS A 364 1.47 24.28 16.41
CA HIS A 364 2.87 24.35 16.79
C HIS A 364 3.72 25.00 15.69
N LEU A 365 3.62 24.51 14.44
CA LEU A 365 4.34 25.06 13.30
C LEU A 365 4.02 26.55 13.06
N CYS A 366 2.74 26.93 13.19
CA CYS A 366 2.32 28.32 13.10
C CYS A 366 2.94 29.17 14.23
N SER A 367 2.98 28.64 15.46
CA SER A 367 3.54 29.36 16.62
C SER A 367 5.06 29.54 16.52
N THR A 368 5.79 28.51 16.07
CA THR A 368 7.25 28.59 15.90
C THR A 368 7.61 29.54 14.76
N TYR A 369 6.86 29.49 13.65
CA TYR A 369 7.01 30.46 12.55
C TYR A 369 6.74 31.90 13.00
N ALA A 370 5.67 32.12 13.76
CA ALA A 370 5.30 33.44 14.29
C ALA A 370 6.34 34.00 15.28
N ALA A 371 6.92 33.13 16.11
CA ALA A 371 8.00 33.48 17.03
C ALA A 371 9.30 33.82 16.30
N ALA A 372 9.62 33.08 15.23
CA ALA A 372 10.78 33.36 14.38
C ALA A 372 10.61 34.65 13.54
N ASN A 373 9.36 35.06 13.27
CA ASN A 373 9.05 36.21 12.42
C ASN A 373 8.12 37.21 13.13
N PRO A 374 8.57 37.90 14.19
CA PRO A 374 7.73 38.80 14.98
C PRO A 374 7.16 39.98 14.16
N ARG A 375 7.81 40.35 13.06
CA ARG A 375 7.33 41.40 12.13
C ARG A 375 6.07 41.01 11.36
N CYS A 376 5.73 39.73 11.31
CA CYS A 376 4.55 39.21 10.62
C CYS A 376 3.36 38.96 11.56
N SER A 377 3.55 39.07 12.89
CA SER A 377 2.58 38.64 13.89
C SER A 377 1.84 39.84 14.50
N GLY A 378 0.56 39.99 14.17
CA GLY A 378 -0.36 40.79 15.00
C GLY A 378 -0.59 40.06 16.34
N ALA A 379 -0.33 40.76 17.45
CA ALA A 379 -0.45 40.41 18.88
C ALA A 379 -0.85 38.96 19.29
N PRO A 380 -0.08 38.28 20.18
CA PRO A 380 -0.38 36.92 20.63
C PRO A 380 -1.48 36.87 21.72
N PRO A 381 -2.26 35.77 21.83
CA PRO A 381 -3.16 35.53 22.94
C PRO A 381 -2.41 34.90 24.13
N THR A 382 -2.68 35.38 25.33
CA THR A 382 -2.11 34.90 26.60
C THR A 382 -2.96 33.78 27.23
N GLY A 383 -2.28 32.70 27.65
CA GLY A 383 -2.58 31.94 28.87
C GLY A 383 -3.45 30.68 28.73
N LEU A 384 -2.82 29.50 28.90
CA LEU A 384 -3.45 28.29 29.43
C LEU A 384 -2.39 27.42 30.14
N LEU A 385 -2.64 27.07 31.40
CA LEU A 385 -1.90 26.12 32.22
C LEU A 385 -2.58 24.74 32.13
N GLU A 386 -1.83 23.67 31.86
CA GLU A 386 -2.29 22.28 31.78
C GLU A 386 -2.10 21.52 33.12
N PRO A 387 -3.07 20.69 33.57
CA PRO A 387 -2.92 19.81 34.74
C PRO A 387 -2.71 18.31 34.38
N GLY A 388 -1.72 17.67 35.05
CA GLY A 388 -1.63 16.25 35.45
C GLY A 388 -1.84 15.10 34.44
N LEU A 389 -0.78 14.35 34.08
CA LEU A 389 -0.75 13.33 33.01
C LEU A 389 -0.98 11.87 33.49
N GLY A 390 -1.98 11.20 32.92
CA GLY A 390 -2.13 9.72 32.88
C GLY A 390 -1.73 9.14 31.50
N LEU A 391 -2.21 7.95 31.09
CA LEU A 391 -1.95 7.39 29.74
C LEU A 391 -2.36 8.32 28.59
N GLN A 392 -3.45 9.09 28.75
CA GLN A 392 -3.82 10.19 27.84
C GLN A 392 -2.73 11.26 27.76
N GLY A 393 -1.99 11.47 28.85
CA GLY A 393 -0.84 12.34 28.90
C GLY A 393 0.40 11.80 28.20
N ILE A 394 0.55 10.47 28.08
CA ILE A 394 1.59 9.87 27.21
C ILE A 394 1.22 10.10 25.76
N ALA A 395 -0.03 9.88 25.36
CA ALA A 395 -0.49 10.20 24.01
C ALA A 395 -0.33 11.70 23.70
N ALA A 396 -0.68 12.59 24.64
CA ALA A 396 -0.49 14.03 24.52
C ALA A 396 1.00 14.43 24.50
N GLY A 397 1.84 13.83 25.33
CA GLY A 397 3.28 14.07 25.38
C GLY A 397 4.00 13.59 24.11
N LEU A 398 3.68 12.37 23.65
CA LEU A 398 4.14 11.84 22.37
C LEU A 398 3.65 12.69 21.19
N ALA A 399 2.40 13.15 21.23
CA ALA A 399 1.85 14.05 20.21
C ALA A 399 2.48 15.45 20.25
N ALA A 400 2.81 15.98 21.43
CA ALA A 400 3.45 17.28 21.59
C ALA A 400 4.97 17.28 21.27
N GLY A 401 5.53 16.12 20.90
CA GLY A 401 6.98 15.98 20.66
C GLY A 401 7.82 16.11 21.92
N ALA A 402 7.23 15.97 23.11
CA ALA A 402 7.97 15.94 24.37
C ALA A 402 8.58 14.54 24.55
N ASP A 403 9.88 14.48 24.86
CA ASP A 403 10.51 13.26 25.30
C ASP A 403 10.03 12.95 26.73
N VAL A 404 9.15 11.95 26.84
CA VAL A 404 8.61 11.47 28.12
C VAL A 404 9.64 10.53 28.76
N CYS A 405 10.77 11.09 29.19
CA CYS A 405 11.71 10.40 30.07
C CYS A 405 11.97 11.30 31.28
N GLY A 406 11.19 11.13 32.35
CA GLY A 406 11.49 11.74 33.65
C GLY A 406 10.27 12.20 34.43
N THR A 407 9.60 11.27 35.12
CA THR A 407 9.01 11.50 36.45
C THR A 407 8.44 10.17 36.96
N THR A 408 9.19 9.47 37.80
CA THR A 408 8.74 8.30 38.56
C THR A 408 7.85 8.75 39.72
N GLY A 409 6.59 9.03 39.43
CA GLY A 409 5.53 9.23 40.43
C GLY A 409 4.28 8.50 39.97
N GLY A 410 4.15 7.21 40.31
CA GLY A 410 3.07 6.36 39.81
C GLY A 410 1.68 6.84 40.29
N PRO A 411 0.70 7.05 39.40
CA PRO A 411 -0.68 7.25 39.82
C PRO A 411 -1.32 5.91 40.17
N ARG A 412 -2.08 5.90 41.28
CA ARG A 412 -2.85 4.75 41.76
C ARG A 412 -4.19 4.70 41.02
N TRP A 413 -4.36 3.68 40.18
CA TRP A 413 -5.63 3.37 39.53
C TRP A 413 -6.64 2.85 40.57
N GLY A 414 -7.74 3.56 40.78
CA GLY A 414 -8.86 3.12 41.60
C GLY A 414 -10.14 3.81 41.14
N PRO A 415 -11.32 3.18 41.27
CA PRO A 415 -12.57 3.77 40.84
C PRO A 415 -13.04 4.76 41.92
N SER A 416 -12.77 6.06 41.74
CA SER A 416 -13.43 7.09 42.55
C SER A 416 -14.72 7.52 41.88
N GLY A 417 -15.81 6.88 42.31
CA GLY A 417 -17.15 7.44 42.16
C GLY A 417 -17.30 8.63 43.11
N ALA A 418 -17.46 9.83 42.55
CA ALA A 418 -18.14 10.95 43.18
C ALA A 418 -18.60 11.92 42.08
N ALA A 419 -19.91 11.99 41.90
CA ALA A 419 -20.56 12.94 41.00
C ALA A 419 -20.38 14.37 41.55
N LEU A 420 -19.96 15.29 40.67
CA LEU A 420 -20.14 16.74 40.84
C LEU A 420 -20.65 17.33 39.51
N PRO A 421 -21.70 18.18 39.52
CA PRO A 421 -22.31 18.68 38.29
C PRO A 421 -21.69 20.00 37.85
N GLY A 422 -21.63 20.20 36.52
CA GLY A 422 -21.63 21.53 35.92
C GLY A 422 -20.33 21.98 35.26
N ALA A 423 -20.22 21.77 33.96
CA ALA A 423 -19.41 22.60 33.06
C ALA A 423 -19.98 22.54 31.63
N GLY A 424 -21.14 23.18 31.45
CA GLY A 424 -21.61 23.57 30.13
C GLY A 424 -20.91 24.85 29.68
N ALA A 425 -20.64 24.94 28.37
CA ALA A 425 -20.26 26.14 27.61
C ALA A 425 -18.77 26.56 27.56
N VAL A 426 -17.93 25.74 26.90
CA VAL A 426 -16.78 26.26 26.12
C VAL A 426 -16.61 25.42 24.84
N ARG A 427 -17.39 25.68 23.78
CA ARG A 427 -17.18 25.01 22.47
C ARG A 427 -17.43 25.84 21.21
N THR A 428 -17.71 27.15 21.33
CA THR A 428 -18.15 27.96 20.18
C THR A 428 -17.17 29.04 19.70
N ARG A 429 -15.90 29.05 20.17
CA ARG A 429 -14.92 30.13 19.82
C ARG A 429 -13.87 29.76 18.77
N MET A 430 -13.77 28.49 18.36
CA MET A 430 -12.65 27.99 17.55
C MET A 430 -12.78 28.26 16.03
N SER A 431 -14.00 28.49 15.52
CA SER A 431 -14.26 28.68 14.08
C SER A 431 -13.92 30.09 13.53
N ARG A 432 -13.74 31.10 14.39
CA ARG A 432 -13.42 32.48 13.93
C ARG A 432 -11.93 32.77 13.75
N LEU A 433 -11.04 32.03 14.43
CA LEU A 433 -9.59 32.27 14.36
C LEU A 433 -8.97 31.81 13.03
N LEU A 434 -9.49 30.74 12.41
CA LEU A 434 -8.98 30.21 11.13
C LEU A 434 -9.31 31.10 9.91
N SER A 435 -10.31 31.98 9.99
CA SER A 435 -10.69 32.87 8.87
C SER A 435 -9.74 34.07 8.69
N VAL A 436 -9.01 34.47 9.73
CA VAL A 436 -8.20 35.69 9.74
C VAL A 436 -6.84 35.50 9.03
N CYS A 437 -6.26 34.30 9.04
CA CYS A 437 -5.00 34.01 8.34
C CYS A 437 -5.14 33.90 6.81
N MET A 438 -6.33 33.56 6.29
CA MET A 438 -6.53 33.28 4.86
C MET A 438 -6.74 34.53 3.99
N ARG A 439 -6.98 35.71 4.56
CA ARG A 439 -7.26 36.95 3.79
C ARG A 439 -6.02 37.70 3.28
N SER A 440 -4.81 37.27 3.61
CA SER A 440 -3.56 37.93 3.17
C SER A 440 -2.84 37.25 1.98
N ALA A 441 -3.44 36.22 1.36
CA ALA A 441 -2.81 35.39 0.32
C ALA A 441 -2.79 36.01 -1.11
N GLY A 442 -3.07 37.31 -1.26
CA GLY A 442 -3.22 37.97 -2.57
C GLY A 442 -1.99 38.71 -3.10
N ARG A 443 -0.83 38.63 -2.45
CA ARG A 443 0.41 39.31 -2.90
C ARG A 443 1.40 38.29 -3.44
N GLU A 444 1.83 38.46 -4.69
CA GLU A 444 2.86 37.61 -5.30
C GLU A 444 4.15 37.61 -4.46
N PRO A 445 4.66 36.45 -4.03
CA PRO A 445 5.96 36.35 -3.38
C PRO A 445 7.05 36.36 -4.46
N ALA A 446 7.77 37.48 -4.58
CA ALA A 446 9.01 37.51 -5.32
C ALA A 446 10.08 36.70 -4.56
N GLY A 447 10.61 35.64 -5.19
CA GLY A 447 11.90 35.02 -4.88
C GLY A 447 11.97 34.20 -3.58
N ALA A 448 12.07 32.88 -3.74
CA ALA A 448 12.35 31.89 -2.70
C ALA A 448 13.77 32.04 -2.10
N ALA A 449 13.96 33.02 -1.22
CA ALA A 449 14.89 32.87 -0.12
C ALA A 449 14.09 32.31 1.05
N CYS A 450 14.43 31.11 1.53
CA CYS A 450 13.89 30.57 2.77
C CYS A 450 13.87 31.68 3.82
N ALA A 451 12.70 32.02 4.36
CA ALA A 451 12.63 32.94 5.48
C ALA A 451 13.53 32.37 6.58
N ALA A 452 14.65 33.05 6.84
CA ALA A 452 15.85 32.54 7.50
C ALA A 452 15.70 32.30 9.01
N GLY A 453 14.52 31.87 9.48
CA GLY A 453 14.20 31.78 10.90
C GLY A 453 13.55 30.48 11.37
N CYS A 454 13.06 29.60 10.49
CA CYS A 454 12.50 28.31 10.94
C CYS A 454 13.59 27.26 11.12
N VAL A 455 13.55 26.57 12.25
CA VAL A 455 14.47 25.47 12.52
C VAL A 455 14.17 24.34 11.53
N PRO A 456 15.18 23.81 10.82
CA PRO A 456 15.00 22.64 9.96
C PRO A 456 14.40 21.48 10.77
N GLY A 457 13.14 21.13 10.49
CA GLY A 457 12.46 20.01 11.13
C GLY A 457 11.12 20.33 11.82
N ASP A 458 10.80 21.59 12.08
CA ASP A 458 9.54 21.96 12.77
C ASP A 458 8.27 21.49 12.03
N TRP A 459 8.37 21.28 10.73
CA TRP A 459 7.27 20.80 9.88
C TRP A 459 7.09 19.27 9.90
N LEU A 460 8.06 18.50 10.41
CA LEU A 460 8.06 17.04 10.38
C LEU A 460 6.87 16.42 11.14
N PRO A 461 6.50 16.90 12.34
CA PRO A 461 5.32 16.38 13.03
C PRO A 461 4.05 16.56 12.17
N LEU A 462 3.86 17.75 11.60
CA LEU A 462 2.69 18.03 10.74
C LEU A 462 2.68 17.15 9.49
N GLU A 463 3.83 16.91 8.85
CA GLU A 463 3.91 16.00 7.70
C GLU A 463 3.52 14.57 8.07
N SER A 464 3.99 14.08 9.22
CA SER A 464 3.63 12.73 9.70
C SER A 464 2.15 12.61 10.05
N GLY A 465 1.55 13.65 10.65
CA GLY A 465 0.11 13.71 10.92
C GLY A 465 -0.73 13.69 9.65
N LEU A 466 -0.35 14.49 8.64
CA LEU A 466 -1.02 14.49 7.33
C LEU A 466 -0.82 13.16 6.58
N TYR A 467 0.35 12.53 6.69
CA TYR A 467 0.58 11.20 6.14
C TYR A 467 -0.34 10.15 6.78
N ALA A 468 -0.45 10.14 8.11
CA ALA A 468 -1.34 9.26 8.82
C ALA A 468 -2.82 9.51 8.48
N ALA A 469 -3.22 10.79 8.33
CA ALA A 469 -4.56 11.14 7.85
C ALA A 469 -4.82 10.54 6.46
N ASN A 470 -3.86 10.62 5.55
CA ASN A 470 -3.96 10.02 4.22
C ASN A 470 -4.11 8.49 4.27
N VAL A 471 -3.39 7.82 5.18
CA VAL A 471 -3.50 6.37 5.40
C VAL A 471 -4.87 5.96 5.93
N VAL A 472 -5.40 6.70 6.91
CA VAL A 472 -6.69 6.40 7.55
C VAL A 472 -7.86 6.71 6.61
N LEU A 473 -7.80 7.83 5.88
CA LEU A 473 -8.88 8.27 4.99
C LEU A 473 -8.86 7.57 3.62
N GLY A 474 -7.70 7.08 3.17
CA GLY A 474 -7.53 6.49 1.82
C GLY A 474 -8.36 5.23 1.53
N ARG A 475 -8.97 4.61 2.55
CA ARG A 475 -9.89 3.45 2.39
C ARG A 475 -11.38 3.81 2.51
N GLN A 476 -11.72 5.07 2.75
CA GLN A 476 -13.12 5.40 3.01
C GLN A 476 -13.98 5.34 1.74
N GLN A 477 -14.94 4.40 1.77
CA GLN A 477 -16.12 4.44 0.93
C GLN A 477 -17.21 5.22 1.69
N ARG A 478 -17.58 6.40 1.16
CA ARG A 478 -18.76 7.22 1.52
C ARG A 478 -19.42 6.90 2.88
N GLY A 479 -18.88 7.43 3.97
CA GLY A 479 -19.47 7.34 5.31
C GLY A 479 -19.64 8.72 5.94
N ALA A 480 -20.82 9.02 6.49
CA ALA A 480 -21.20 10.32 7.04
C ALA A 480 -20.50 10.74 8.36
N ALA A 481 -19.61 9.90 8.89
CA ALA A 481 -19.41 9.87 10.33
C ALA A 481 -18.26 10.76 10.89
N ALA A 482 -17.62 11.63 10.11
CA ALA A 482 -16.56 12.53 10.64
C ALA A 482 -16.41 13.85 9.85
N GLU A 483 -17.52 14.42 9.38
CA GLU A 483 -17.51 15.60 8.48
C GLU A 483 -16.70 16.79 9.03
N GLN A 484 -16.90 17.14 10.30
CA GLN A 484 -16.20 18.27 10.92
C GLN A 484 -14.68 18.03 10.99
N GLN A 485 -14.27 16.81 11.33
CA GLN A 485 -12.87 16.42 11.44
C GLN A 485 -12.19 16.42 10.08
N VAL A 486 -12.85 15.85 9.06
CA VAL A 486 -12.34 15.87 7.68
C VAL A 486 -12.25 17.30 7.16
N GLN A 487 -13.23 18.16 7.45
CA GLN A 487 -13.16 19.58 7.11
C GLN A 487 -11.96 20.27 7.75
N GLN A 488 -11.66 19.99 9.02
CA GLN A 488 -10.49 20.54 9.71
C GLN A 488 -9.18 20.04 9.08
N LEU A 489 -9.10 18.76 8.70
CA LEU A 489 -7.96 18.21 7.97
C LEU A 489 -7.77 18.87 6.60
N VAL A 490 -8.84 19.13 5.86
CA VAL A 490 -8.80 19.86 4.57
C VAL A 490 -8.22 21.26 4.77
N GLN A 491 -8.63 21.97 5.82
CA GLN A 491 -8.12 23.31 6.13
C GLN A 491 -6.63 23.26 6.50
N CYS A 492 -6.22 22.33 7.38
CA CYS A 492 -4.81 22.15 7.75
C CYS A 492 -3.95 21.77 6.54
N ALA A 493 -4.42 20.86 5.68
CA ALA A 493 -3.70 20.44 4.49
C ALA A 493 -3.57 21.59 3.47
N ALA A 494 -4.65 22.31 3.17
CA ALA A 494 -4.61 23.45 2.26
C ALA A 494 -3.66 24.55 2.77
N ALA A 495 -3.68 24.84 4.08
CA ALA A 495 -2.74 25.78 4.70
C ALA A 495 -1.29 25.28 4.61
N ALA A 496 -1.04 23.99 4.82
CA ALA A 496 0.29 23.38 4.76
C ALA A 496 0.94 23.48 3.37
N VAL A 497 0.17 23.42 2.29
CA VAL A 497 0.69 23.55 0.91
C VAL A 497 1.36 24.90 0.67
N SER A 498 0.81 25.97 1.26
CA SER A 498 1.29 27.35 1.05
C SER A 498 1.99 27.93 2.29
N HIS A 499 2.30 27.09 3.28
CA HIS A 499 2.85 27.56 4.55
C HIS A 499 4.30 28.03 4.36
N PRO A 500 4.67 29.26 4.75
CA PRO A 500 6.00 29.80 4.51
C PRO A 500 7.12 29.11 5.31
N GLY A 501 6.80 28.51 6.46
CA GLY A 501 7.70 27.63 7.22
C GLY A 501 7.62 26.14 6.84
N GLY A 502 6.88 25.81 5.78
CA GLY A 502 6.72 24.42 5.32
C GLY A 502 7.89 23.95 4.45
N SER A 503 7.90 22.65 4.12
CA SER A 503 8.82 22.06 3.14
C SER A 503 8.07 21.63 1.88
N LEU A 504 8.81 21.41 0.78
CA LEU A 504 8.26 20.81 -0.45
C LEU A 504 7.63 19.44 -0.14
N LYS A 505 8.24 18.67 0.77
CA LYS A 505 7.71 17.39 1.19
C LYS A 505 6.37 17.51 1.92
N LEU A 506 6.26 18.44 2.87
CA LEU A 506 5.00 18.73 3.57
C LEU A 506 3.90 19.10 2.58
N ALA A 507 4.20 20.00 1.64
CA ALA A 507 3.25 20.41 0.60
C ALA A 507 2.83 19.25 -0.30
N GLY A 508 3.77 18.38 -0.71
CA GLY A 508 3.48 17.17 -1.49
C GLY A 508 2.58 16.18 -0.74
N THR A 509 2.84 15.94 0.55
CA THR A 509 1.99 15.08 1.40
C THR A 509 0.59 15.68 1.56
N ALA A 510 0.49 17.00 1.77
CA ALA A 510 -0.80 17.71 1.85
C ALA A 510 -1.61 17.63 0.54
N LEU A 511 -0.98 17.84 -0.62
CA LEU A 511 -1.62 17.69 -1.94
C LEU A 511 -2.10 16.26 -2.18
N THR A 512 -1.36 15.26 -1.71
CA THR A 512 -1.77 13.85 -1.83
C THR A 512 -3.06 13.59 -1.05
N LEU A 513 -3.15 14.09 0.18
CA LEU A 513 -4.35 13.99 1.02
C LEU A 513 -5.54 14.71 0.36
N LEU A 514 -5.35 15.96 -0.10
CA LEU A 514 -6.40 16.75 -0.74
C LEU A 514 -6.96 16.05 -2.00
N GLY A 515 -6.08 15.48 -2.83
CA GLY A 515 -6.51 14.70 -4.01
C GLY A 515 -7.23 13.40 -3.63
N GLY A 516 -6.88 12.77 -2.51
CA GLY A 516 -7.57 11.59 -1.97
C GLY A 516 -8.98 11.90 -1.43
N LEU A 517 -9.25 13.17 -1.09
CA LEU A 517 -10.53 13.65 -0.56
C LEU A 517 -11.52 14.13 -1.64
N ALA A 518 -11.26 13.86 -2.93
CA ALA A 518 -12.10 14.31 -4.04
C ALA A 518 -13.59 13.95 -3.87
N SER A 519 -13.90 12.73 -3.44
CA SER A 519 -15.27 12.27 -3.22
C SER A 519 -15.95 12.86 -1.98
N TRP A 520 -15.18 13.39 -1.03
CA TRP A 520 -15.76 14.09 0.12
C TRP A 520 -16.00 15.56 -0.21
N LEU A 521 -15.07 16.17 -0.96
CA LEU A 521 -15.15 17.56 -1.40
C LEU A 521 -16.31 17.84 -2.35
N SER A 522 -16.75 16.84 -3.11
CA SER A 522 -17.97 16.93 -3.91
C SER A 522 -19.23 17.17 -3.10
N ASP A 523 -19.31 16.50 -1.95
CA ASP A 523 -20.46 16.55 -1.05
C ASP A 523 -20.37 17.81 -0.17
N HIS A 524 -19.17 18.39 -0.05
CA HIS A 524 -18.86 19.56 0.79
C HIS A 524 -18.24 20.70 -0.03
N PRO A 525 -18.94 21.25 -1.05
CA PRO A 525 -18.35 22.21 -1.99
C PRO A 525 -17.90 23.52 -1.35
N HIS A 526 -18.40 23.85 -0.16
CA HIS A 526 -17.97 25.02 0.62
C HIS A 526 -16.50 24.92 1.09
N SER A 527 -15.93 23.70 1.12
CA SER A 527 -14.53 23.47 1.47
C SER A 527 -13.58 23.52 0.28
N LEU A 528 -14.09 23.67 -0.96
CA LEU A 528 -13.27 23.73 -2.18
C LEU A 528 -12.40 24.98 -2.32
N PRO A 529 -12.87 26.22 -2.04
CA PRO A 529 -12.07 27.42 -2.29
C PRO A 529 -10.64 27.41 -1.73
N PRO A 530 -10.39 27.03 -0.45
CA PRO A 530 -9.01 26.96 0.07
C PRO A 530 -8.17 25.88 -0.61
N VAL A 531 -8.78 24.75 -1.01
CA VAL A 531 -8.11 23.66 -1.73
C VAL A 531 -7.67 24.13 -3.11
N LEU A 532 -8.56 24.78 -3.86
CA LEU A 532 -8.26 25.27 -5.20
C LEU A 532 -7.19 26.36 -5.18
N ALA A 533 -7.23 27.26 -4.19
CA ALA A 533 -6.19 28.26 -4.01
C ALA A 533 -4.81 27.62 -3.76
N ALA A 534 -4.75 26.62 -2.88
CA ALA A 534 -3.54 25.86 -2.58
C ALA A 534 -3.01 25.10 -3.82
N VAL A 535 -3.89 24.42 -4.56
CA VAL A 535 -3.53 23.71 -5.79
C VAL A 535 -3.01 24.68 -6.85
N SER A 536 -3.72 25.77 -7.13
CA SER A 536 -3.30 26.78 -8.11
C SER A 536 -1.96 27.46 -7.77
N ALA A 537 -1.68 27.66 -6.48
CA ALA A 537 -0.37 28.15 -6.03
C ALA A 537 0.72 27.11 -6.30
N ALA A 538 0.48 25.84 -5.94
CA ALA A 538 1.46 24.78 -6.11
C ALA A 538 1.72 24.37 -7.57
N VAL A 539 0.72 24.39 -8.47
CA VAL A 539 0.95 24.12 -9.90
C VAL A 539 1.87 25.17 -10.52
N ARG A 540 1.76 26.44 -10.09
CA ARG A 540 2.63 27.55 -10.53
C ARG A 540 4.02 27.53 -9.88
N SER A 541 4.30 26.59 -8.99
CA SER A 541 5.61 26.44 -8.38
C SER A 541 6.69 26.27 -9.45
N PRO A 542 7.86 26.94 -9.30
CA PRO A 542 9.02 26.69 -10.14
C PRO A 542 9.65 25.32 -9.86
N ASP A 543 9.35 24.69 -8.72
CA ASP A 543 9.75 23.31 -8.44
C ASP A 543 8.86 22.32 -9.20
N ASP A 544 9.47 21.60 -10.15
CA ASP A 544 8.74 20.69 -11.04
C ASP A 544 8.07 19.53 -10.31
N LYS A 545 8.68 19.02 -9.23
CA LYS A 545 8.11 17.90 -8.45
C LYS A 545 6.85 18.34 -7.69
N LEU A 546 6.88 19.50 -7.06
CA LEU A 546 5.72 20.09 -6.39
C LEU A 546 4.63 20.44 -7.41
N SER A 547 5.00 21.06 -8.53
CA SER A 547 4.07 21.38 -9.60
C SER A 547 3.39 20.13 -10.17
N ARG A 548 4.15 19.05 -10.41
CA ARG A 548 3.62 17.77 -10.88
C ARG A 548 2.68 17.13 -9.86
N ASN A 549 3.01 17.18 -8.57
CA ASN A 549 2.11 16.70 -7.52
C ASN A 549 0.82 17.52 -7.47
N ALA A 550 0.88 18.84 -7.68
CA ALA A 550 -0.28 19.70 -7.73
C ALA A 550 -1.16 19.40 -8.95
N ALA A 551 -0.55 19.15 -10.12
CA ALA A 551 -1.27 18.70 -11.31
C ALA A 551 -1.91 17.31 -11.12
N THR A 552 -1.22 16.40 -10.42
CA THR A 552 -1.78 15.09 -10.03
C THR A 552 -2.97 15.25 -9.10
N CYS A 553 -2.89 16.17 -8.11
CA CYS A 553 -4.00 16.51 -7.23
C CYS A 553 -5.19 17.06 -8.03
N ALA A 554 -4.95 18.04 -8.93
CA ALA A 554 -5.99 18.59 -9.80
C ALA A 554 -6.65 17.50 -10.67
N LEU A 555 -5.85 16.60 -11.26
CA LEU A 555 -6.36 15.47 -12.05
C LEU A 555 -7.25 14.55 -11.22
N ARG A 556 -6.87 14.23 -9.96
CA ARG A 556 -7.70 13.42 -9.06
C ARG A 556 -9.03 14.11 -8.74
N LEU A 557 -9.01 15.42 -8.47
CA LEU A 557 -10.24 16.20 -8.25
C LEU A 557 -11.14 16.19 -9.50
N ALA A 558 -10.55 16.33 -10.69
CA ALA A 558 -11.28 16.29 -11.97
C ALA A 558 -11.71 14.87 -12.41
N SER A 559 -11.10 13.81 -11.87
CA SER A 559 -11.47 12.42 -12.18
C SER A 559 -12.78 11.99 -11.51
N TRP A 560 -13.25 12.75 -10.52
CA TRP A 560 -14.51 12.46 -9.83
C TRP A 560 -15.65 13.27 -10.47
N GLU A 561 -16.56 12.58 -11.16
CA GLU A 561 -17.53 13.19 -12.10
C GLU A 561 -18.34 14.36 -11.51
N GLY A 562 -18.93 14.21 -10.31
CA GLY A 562 -19.75 15.27 -9.73
C GLY A 562 -18.95 16.50 -9.27
N LEU A 563 -17.67 16.32 -8.94
CA LEU A 563 -16.77 17.39 -8.53
C LEU A 563 -16.25 18.09 -9.77
N ALA A 564 -15.88 17.35 -10.82
CA ALA A 564 -15.54 17.92 -12.11
C ALA A 564 -16.66 18.83 -12.64
N ALA A 565 -17.92 18.38 -12.57
CA ALA A 565 -19.08 19.20 -12.92
C ALA A 565 -19.19 20.46 -12.04
N LEU A 566 -19.03 20.32 -10.72
CA LEU A 566 -19.04 21.45 -9.78
C LEU A 566 -17.90 22.46 -10.05
N LEU A 567 -16.70 21.98 -10.39
CA LEU A 567 -15.55 22.83 -10.69
C LEU A 567 -15.79 23.66 -11.94
N VAL A 568 -16.32 23.07 -13.00
CA VAL A 568 -16.61 23.81 -14.23
C VAL A 568 -17.74 24.83 -14.00
N GLN A 569 -18.81 24.44 -13.29
CA GLN A 569 -19.96 25.30 -13.07
C GLN A 569 -19.71 26.43 -12.07
N ARG A 570 -19.03 26.14 -10.95
CA ARG A 570 -18.91 27.07 -9.82
C ARG A 570 -17.52 27.69 -9.66
N GLN A 571 -16.50 27.13 -10.30
CA GLN A 571 -15.11 27.55 -10.17
C GLN A 571 -14.42 27.77 -11.54
N PRO A 572 -15.02 28.53 -12.47
CA PRO A 572 -14.46 28.74 -13.81
C PRO A 572 -13.08 29.43 -13.77
N GLN A 573 -12.81 30.24 -12.74
CA GLN A 573 -11.50 30.87 -12.52
C GLN A 573 -10.40 29.83 -12.30
N PHE A 574 -10.69 28.74 -11.60
CA PHE A 574 -9.73 27.66 -11.38
C PHE A 574 -9.42 26.93 -12.70
N VAL A 575 -10.44 26.61 -13.49
CA VAL A 575 -10.28 25.98 -14.81
C VAL A 575 -9.45 26.87 -15.74
N GLN A 576 -9.71 28.18 -15.75
CA GLN A 576 -8.94 29.15 -16.52
C GLN A 576 -7.48 29.22 -16.07
N GLN A 577 -7.21 29.16 -14.77
CA GLN A 577 -5.83 29.13 -14.24
C GLN A 577 -5.08 27.87 -14.67
N LEU A 578 -5.73 26.69 -14.63
CA LEU A 578 -5.11 25.44 -15.12
C LEU A 578 -4.81 25.52 -16.62
N LEU A 579 -5.71 26.10 -17.41
CA LEU A 579 -5.50 26.30 -18.84
C LEU A 579 -4.33 27.25 -19.13
N GLN A 580 -4.26 28.38 -18.42
CA GLN A 580 -3.16 29.34 -18.54
C GLN A 580 -1.82 28.70 -18.18
N GLU A 581 -1.80 27.87 -17.14
CA GLU A 581 -0.59 27.19 -16.69
C GLU A 581 -0.16 26.07 -17.66
N TYR A 582 -1.11 25.35 -18.26
CA TYR A 582 -0.85 24.42 -19.35
C TYR A 582 -0.24 25.13 -20.58
N GLN A 583 -0.83 26.27 -20.99
CA GLN A 583 -0.33 27.09 -22.10
C GLN A 583 1.06 27.66 -21.81
N ARG A 584 1.29 28.16 -20.59
CA ARG A 584 2.58 28.72 -20.16
C ARG A 584 3.71 27.69 -20.23
N ARG A 585 3.43 26.42 -19.97
CA ARG A 585 4.42 25.33 -19.98
C ARG A 585 4.81 24.84 -21.38
N GLY A 586 4.26 25.43 -22.45
CA GLY A 586 4.75 25.23 -23.81
C GLY A 586 4.22 23.99 -24.52
N GLU A 587 3.02 23.52 -24.14
CA GLU A 587 2.33 22.35 -24.72
C GLU A 587 3.16 21.04 -24.67
N LEU A 588 2.59 19.92 -25.13
CA LEU A 588 3.32 18.64 -25.19
C LEU A 588 4.47 18.76 -26.20
N ALA A 589 5.65 19.19 -25.75
CA ALA A 589 6.86 19.04 -26.51
C ALA A 589 6.99 17.55 -26.88
N THR A 590 6.89 17.22 -28.17
CA THR A 590 7.08 15.86 -28.68
C THR A 590 8.46 15.38 -28.24
N PRO A 591 8.55 14.42 -27.32
CA PRO A 591 9.83 14.05 -26.77
C PRO A 591 10.54 13.15 -27.78
N ALA A 592 11.36 13.73 -28.64
CA ALA A 592 12.31 12.96 -29.43
C ALA A 592 13.40 12.34 -28.55
N ASP A 593 13.64 12.88 -27.34
CA ASP A 593 14.74 12.52 -26.44
C ASP A 593 14.33 12.15 -25.00
N ALA A 594 13.03 12.02 -24.66
CA ALA A 594 12.65 11.58 -23.32
C ALA A 594 12.84 10.06 -23.19
N GLY A 595 14.06 9.64 -22.85
CA GLY A 595 14.32 8.27 -22.44
C GLY A 595 13.40 7.89 -21.28
N GLN A 596 12.68 6.78 -21.44
CA GLN A 596 11.95 5.92 -20.47
C GLN A 596 11.82 6.38 -19.00
N CYS A 597 11.48 7.63 -18.74
CA CYS A 597 11.05 8.06 -17.43
C CYS A 597 9.54 7.82 -17.40
N ASP A 598 9.08 6.85 -16.61
CA ASP A 598 7.67 6.45 -16.48
C ASP A 598 6.75 7.59 -15.95
N ASP A 599 7.32 8.75 -15.63
CA ASP A 599 6.61 9.89 -15.10
C ASP A 599 6.05 10.82 -16.16
N LYS A 600 4.73 10.97 -16.13
CA LYS A 600 4.03 11.99 -16.92
C LYS A 600 4.49 13.39 -16.51
N PRO A 601 4.89 14.26 -17.45
CA PRO A 601 5.22 15.64 -17.15
C PRO A 601 3.98 16.40 -16.66
N THR A 602 4.20 17.50 -15.92
CA THR A 602 3.12 18.37 -15.42
C THR A 602 2.15 18.79 -16.52
N ALA A 603 2.65 19.13 -17.71
CA ALA A 603 1.81 19.53 -18.84
C ALA A 603 0.85 18.42 -19.30
N GLU A 604 1.29 17.16 -19.32
CA GLU A 604 0.43 16.02 -19.67
C GLU A 604 -0.65 15.79 -18.60
N LEU A 605 -0.29 15.88 -17.31
CA LEU A 605 -1.26 15.76 -16.22
C LEU A 605 -2.31 16.88 -16.25
N LEU A 606 -1.89 18.12 -16.56
CA LEU A 606 -2.80 19.25 -16.73
C LEU A 606 -3.73 19.05 -17.93
N LEU A 607 -3.21 18.55 -19.06
CA LEU A 607 -4.04 18.23 -20.23
C LEU A 607 -5.10 17.18 -19.90
N LEU A 608 -4.71 16.09 -19.24
CA LEU A 608 -5.65 15.04 -18.80
C LEU A 608 -6.72 15.61 -17.85
N CYS A 609 -6.32 16.50 -16.93
CA CYS A 609 -7.23 17.19 -16.02
C CYS A 609 -8.25 18.05 -16.80
N LEU A 610 -7.77 18.88 -17.74
CA LEU A 610 -8.61 19.73 -18.58
C LEU A 610 -9.56 18.91 -19.47
N CYS A 611 -9.12 17.77 -19.97
CA CYS A 611 -9.97 16.85 -20.73
C CYS A 611 -11.10 16.28 -19.86
N ASN A 612 -10.80 15.84 -18.63
CA ASN A 612 -11.83 15.35 -17.71
C ASN A 612 -12.85 16.44 -17.36
N LEU A 613 -12.40 17.67 -17.12
CA LEU A 613 -13.29 18.82 -16.89
C LEU A 613 -14.17 19.12 -18.11
N ALA A 614 -13.61 19.09 -19.32
CA ALA A 614 -14.38 19.29 -20.55
C ALA A 614 -15.46 18.21 -20.73
N VAL A 615 -15.15 16.94 -20.45
CA VAL A 615 -16.12 15.84 -20.49
C VAL A 615 -17.23 16.06 -19.46
N ALA A 616 -16.90 16.44 -18.22
CA ALA A 616 -17.91 16.67 -17.18
C ALA A 616 -18.87 17.84 -17.50
N HIS A 617 -18.42 18.83 -18.28
CA HIS A 617 -19.24 19.95 -18.75
C HIS A 617 -20.33 19.50 -19.75
N THR A 618 -20.01 18.53 -20.62
CA THR A 618 -20.94 18.03 -21.66
C THR A 618 -22.23 17.46 -21.09
N SER A 619 -22.18 16.93 -19.87
CA SER A 619 -23.32 16.28 -19.23
C SER A 619 -24.38 17.27 -18.75
N ASN A 620 -24.06 18.57 -18.63
CA ASN A 620 -24.90 19.53 -17.89
C ASN A 620 -25.20 20.86 -18.62
N SER A 621 -24.55 21.20 -19.74
CA SER A 621 -24.76 22.50 -20.40
C SER A 621 -24.52 22.48 -21.91
N SER A 622 -25.29 23.28 -22.65
CA SER A 622 -25.11 23.56 -24.09
C SER A 622 -23.94 24.51 -24.39
N ASP A 623 -23.32 25.14 -23.39
CA ASP A 623 -22.19 26.08 -23.54
C ASP A 623 -20.82 25.39 -23.67
N MET A 624 -20.77 24.32 -24.49
CA MET A 624 -19.57 23.53 -24.76
C MET A 624 -18.49 24.30 -25.54
N ASP A 625 -18.90 25.34 -26.26
CA ASP A 625 -18.08 26.01 -27.26
C ASP A 625 -16.92 26.82 -26.70
N SER A 626 -16.85 27.12 -25.40
CA SER A 626 -15.77 27.97 -24.87
C SER A 626 -14.51 27.19 -24.48
N ILE A 627 -14.65 26.11 -23.72
CA ILE A 627 -13.50 25.37 -23.17
C ILE A 627 -12.84 24.49 -24.25
N LEU A 628 -13.64 23.74 -25.02
CA LEU A 628 -13.10 22.91 -26.10
C LEU A 628 -12.50 23.75 -27.22
N LEU A 629 -13.08 24.92 -27.53
CA LEU A 629 -12.52 25.82 -28.52
C LEU A 629 -11.21 26.46 -28.00
N GLN A 630 -11.11 26.79 -26.71
CA GLN A 630 -9.86 27.26 -26.12
C GLN A 630 -8.77 26.17 -26.08
N LEU A 631 -9.13 24.92 -25.78
CA LEU A 631 -8.20 23.78 -25.87
C LEU A 631 -7.80 23.52 -27.33
N ALA A 632 -8.74 23.57 -28.27
CA ALA A 632 -8.47 23.36 -29.70
C ALA A 632 -7.66 24.51 -30.33
N MET A 633 -7.83 25.75 -29.85
CA MET A 633 -7.05 26.91 -30.31
C MET A 633 -5.67 27.01 -29.66
N GLY A 634 -5.51 26.48 -28.44
CA GLY A 634 -4.25 26.42 -27.71
C GLY A 634 -3.49 25.10 -27.87
N VAL A 635 -3.82 24.30 -28.89
CA VAL A 635 -3.00 23.17 -29.34
C VAL A 635 -2.64 23.48 -30.79
N PRO A 636 -1.38 23.78 -31.13
CA PRO A 636 -0.92 23.88 -32.50
C PRO A 636 -0.95 22.47 -33.03
N VAL A 637 -2.09 22.13 -33.62
CA VAL A 637 -2.22 20.96 -34.48
C VAL A 637 -1.17 21.17 -35.57
N HIS A 638 -0.02 20.50 -35.45
CA HIS A 638 0.98 20.35 -36.51
C HIS A 638 0.41 19.47 -37.64
N SER A 639 -0.85 19.70 -38.03
CA SER A 639 -1.40 19.26 -39.29
C SER A 639 -1.01 20.31 -40.33
N ARG A 640 -0.48 19.85 -41.45
CA ARG A 640 -0.03 20.66 -42.59
C ARG A 640 -1.14 21.46 -43.30
N HIS A 641 -2.28 21.79 -42.67
CA HIS A 641 -3.34 22.53 -43.34
C HIS A 641 -4.01 23.65 -42.50
N PRO A 642 -3.51 24.91 -42.60
CA PRO A 642 -4.14 26.08 -41.97
C PRO A 642 -5.58 26.39 -42.45
N ARG A 643 -6.03 25.76 -43.56
CA ARG A 643 -7.37 25.98 -44.12
C ARG A 643 -8.50 25.43 -43.23
N HIS A 644 -8.28 24.34 -42.50
CA HIS A 644 -9.35 23.71 -41.72
C HIS A 644 -9.68 24.51 -40.45
N GLN A 645 -8.66 25.07 -39.80
CA GLN A 645 -8.82 25.96 -38.65
C GLN A 645 -9.47 27.29 -39.06
N GLN A 646 -9.09 27.83 -40.23
CA GLN A 646 -9.71 29.03 -40.80
C GLN A 646 -11.18 28.80 -41.20
N GLN A 647 -11.53 27.61 -41.70
CA GLN A 647 -12.90 27.25 -42.06
C GLN A 647 -13.82 27.12 -40.85
N LEU A 648 -13.34 26.56 -39.73
CA LEU A 648 -14.10 26.51 -38.48
C LEU A 648 -14.33 27.91 -37.88
N LEU A 649 -13.32 28.79 -37.94
CA LEU A 649 -13.45 30.19 -37.53
C LEU A 649 -14.45 30.97 -38.41
N GLN A 650 -14.44 30.73 -39.72
CA GLN A 650 -15.38 31.36 -40.66
C GLN A 650 -16.82 30.86 -40.47
N GLN A 651 -17.02 29.56 -40.22
CA GLN A 651 -18.35 28.99 -39.98
C GLN A 651 -18.95 29.46 -38.66
N HIS A 652 -18.13 29.59 -37.61
CA HIS A 652 -18.59 30.11 -36.32
C HIS A 652 -18.93 31.61 -36.40
N ALA A 653 -18.16 32.38 -37.18
CA ALA A 653 -18.47 33.79 -37.48
C ALA A 653 -19.76 33.93 -38.32
N ALA A 654 -20.00 33.02 -39.27
CA ALA A 654 -21.20 33.01 -40.10
C ALA A 654 -22.48 32.67 -39.31
N ALA A 655 -22.42 31.69 -38.41
CA ALA A 655 -23.53 31.34 -37.52
C ALA A 655 -23.90 32.49 -36.55
N LYS A 656 -22.88 33.23 -36.08
CA LYS A 656 -23.06 34.39 -35.19
C LYS A 656 -23.57 35.63 -35.94
N ALA A 657 -23.19 35.79 -37.21
CA ALA A 657 -23.68 36.84 -38.10
C ALA A 657 -25.13 36.60 -38.57
N GLY A 658 -25.53 35.33 -38.79
CA GLY A 658 -26.89 34.97 -39.21
C GLY A 658 -27.98 35.26 -38.16
N ALA A 659 -27.62 35.39 -36.89
CA ALA A 659 -28.54 35.77 -35.81
C ALA A 659 -28.75 37.30 -35.68
N ARG A 660 -27.98 38.12 -36.42
CA ARG A 660 -28.06 39.59 -36.40
C ARG A 660 -27.93 40.16 -37.83
N GLY A 661 -28.95 39.98 -38.66
CA GLY A 661 -29.09 40.60 -39.99
C GLY A 661 -30.57 40.80 -40.35
N PRO A 662 -30.94 41.76 -41.22
CA PRO A 662 -31.78 42.89 -40.85
C PRO A 662 -33.28 42.65 -41.06
N LEU A 663 -34.07 42.81 -40.01
CA LEU A 663 -35.55 42.92 -40.06
C LEU A 663 -36.05 44.26 -40.64
N GLN A 664 -35.25 44.97 -41.45
CA GLN A 664 -35.51 46.38 -41.77
C GLN A 664 -35.83 46.69 -43.25
N GLN A 665 -36.12 45.69 -44.08
CA GLN A 665 -36.58 45.93 -45.47
C GLN A 665 -37.74 45.01 -45.88
N CYS A 666 -38.87 45.13 -45.19
CA CYS A 666 -40.18 44.73 -45.71
C CYS A 666 -41.21 45.83 -45.42
N GLN A 667 -40.96 47.04 -45.95
CA GLN A 667 -41.99 48.08 -46.09
C GLN A 667 -42.33 48.24 -47.57
N GLY A 668 -43.01 47.25 -48.13
CA GLY A 668 -43.68 47.34 -49.42
C GLY A 668 -45.14 46.93 -49.24
N PRO A 669 -46.13 47.70 -49.72
CA PRO A 669 -47.54 47.36 -49.59
C PRO A 669 -47.88 46.27 -50.61
N GLY A 670 -47.53 45.02 -50.29
CA GLY A 670 -47.78 43.86 -51.12
C GLY A 670 -47.90 42.62 -50.24
N ARG A 671 -49.05 41.96 -50.31
CA ARG A 671 -49.52 40.89 -49.42
C ARG A 671 -48.57 39.68 -49.38
N CYS A 672 -47.59 39.69 -48.48
CA CYS A 672 -46.96 38.46 -47.99
C CYS A 672 -47.57 38.14 -46.62
N SER A 673 -48.37 37.07 -46.54
CA SER A 673 -48.97 36.62 -45.29
C SER A 673 -47.87 36.34 -44.28
N HIS A 674 -47.82 37.14 -43.22
CA HIS A 674 -46.84 37.02 -42.13
C HIS A 674 -46.82 35.61 -41.51
N ALA A 675 -47.91 34.84 -41.65
CA ALA A 675 -48.02 33.45 -41.22
C ALA A 675 -47.20 32.49 -42.09
N TYR A 676 -47.11 32.73 -43.40
CA TYR A 676 -46.38 31.86 -44.32
C TYR A 676 -44.86 31.98 -44.12
N CYS A 677 -44.34 33.19 -43.96
CA CYS A 677 -42.91 33.39 -43.63
C CYS A 677 -42.55 32.80 -42.27
N HIS A 678 -43.43 32.92 -41.26
CA HIS A 678 -43.19 32.31 -39.95
C HIS A 678 -43.24 30.78 -39.99
N GLN A 679 -44.09 30.19 -40.84
CA GLN A 679 -44.20 28.75 -41.01
C GLN A 679 -43.00 28.19 -41.79
N HIS A 680 -42.55 28.87 -42.85
CA HIS A 680 -41.34 28.50 -43.60
C HIS A 680 -40.09 28.58 -42.72
N GLN A 681 -39.95 29.65 -41.92
CA GLN A 681 -38.85 29.80 -40.98
C GLN A 681 -38.88 28.73 -39.88
N ARG A 682 -40.06 28.32 -39.40
CA ARG A 682 -40.19 27.21 -38.45
C ARG A 682 -39.88 25.86 -39.10
N GLN A 683 -40.23 25.65 -40.37
CA GLN A 683 -39.89 24.42 -41.09
C GLN A 683 -38.39 24.35 -41.38
N GLU A 684 -37.73 25.44 -41.77
CA GLU A 684 -36.28 25.49 -41.96
C GLU A 684 -35.54 25.31 -40.63
N GLN A 685 -36.02 25.92 -39.54
CA GLN A 685 -35.47 25.70 -38.20
C GLN A 685 -35.70 24.26 -37.71
N ALA A 686 -36.84 23.66 -37.99
CA ALA A 686 -37.13 22.27 -37.64
C ALA A 686 -36.30 21.28 -38.48
N ALA A 687 -36.10 21.55 -39.77
CA ALA A 687 -35.27 20.75 -40.66
C ALA A 687 -33.78 20.87 -40.28
N ALA A 688 -33.29 22.08 -39.99
CA ALA A 688 -31.94 22.29 -39.49
C ALA A 688 -31.72 21.63 -38.13
N ALA A 689 -32.71 21.69 -37.22
CA ALA A 689 -32.66 20.99 -35.93
C ALA A 689 -32.71 19.46 -36.09
N ALA A 690 -33.48 18.93 -37.04
CA ALA A 690 -33.53 17.49 -37.34
C ALA A 690 -32.21 17.00 -37.94
N GLN A 691 -31.64 17.76 -38.87
CA GLN A 691 -30.34 17.46 -39.49
C GLN A 691 -29.20 17.56 -38.45
N LEU A 692 -29.25 18.53 -37.54
CA LEU A 692 -28.30 18.63 -36.43
C LEU A 692 -28.45 17.46 -35.44
N ARG A 693 -29.67 17.04 -35.11
CA ARG A 693 -29.92 15.85 -34.28
C ARG A 693 -29.44 14.56 -34.96
N GLN A 694 -29.59 14.44 -36.27
CA GLN A 694 -29.09 13.32 -37.06
C GLN A 694 -27.56 13.28 -37.08
N GLN A 695 -26.90 14.44 -37.25
CA GLN A 695 -25.45 14.56 -37.15
C GLN A 695 -24.95 14.28 -35.73
N GLN A 696 -25.68 14.73 -34.70
CA GLN A 696 -25.40 14.43 -33.30
C GLN A 696 -25.59 12.94 -32.99
N ALA A 697 -26.62 12.27 -33.50
CA ALA A 697 -26.83 10.84 -33.33
C ALA A 697 -25.74 10.02 -34.04
N CYS A 698 -25.36 10.39 -35.26
CA CYS A 698 -24.24 9.77 -35.97
C CYS A 698 -22.91 10.02 -35.26
N PHE A 699 -22.69 11.21 -34.72
CA PHE A 699 -21.50 11.54 -33.93
C PHE A 699 -21.49 10.78 -32.61
N ILE A 700 -22.61 10.68 -31.88
CA ILE A 700 -22.72 9.93 -30.63
C ILE A 700 -22.54 8.44 -30.86
N VAL A 701 -23.16 7.86 -31.90
CA VAL A 701 -22.97 6.46 -32.28
C VAL A 701 -21.53 6.21 -32.75
N SER A 702 -20.93 7.13 -33.52
CA SER A 702 -19.52 7.06 -33.89
C SER A 702 -18.61 7.18 -32.67
N GLN A 703 -18.93 8.02 -31.68
CA GLN A 703 -18.17 8.17 -30.44
C GLN A 703 -18.37 6.98 -29.49
N LEU A 704 -19.55 6.36 -29.47
CA LEU A 704 -19.82 5.13 -28.71
C LEU A 704 -19.15 3.91 -29.34
N LEU A 705 -19.18 3.78 -30.67
CA LEU A 705 -18.41 2.78 -31.41
C LEU A 705 -16.91 3.04 -31.29
N GLN A 706 -16.48 4.30 -31.32
CA GLN A 706 -15.09 4.71 -31.11
C GLN A 706 -14.64 4.49 -29.67
N ARG A 707 -15.51 4.65 -28.67
CA ARG A 707 -15.26 4.30 -27.25
C ARG A 707 -15.23 2.80 -26.99
N ALA A 708 -16.14 2.04 -27.61
CA ALA A 708 -16.17 0.58 -27.49
C ALA A 708 -14.98 -0.09 -28.23
N SER A 709 -14.56 0.50 -29.35
CA SER A 709 -13.38 0.05 -30.10
C SER A 709 -12.07 0.72 -29.65
N GLN A 710 -12.11 1.81 -28.87
CA GLN A 710 -10.92 2.57 -28.47
C GLN A 710 -9.89 1.74 -27.72
N PRO A 711 -10.25 0.94 -26.70
CA PRO A 711 -9.26 0.18 -25.93
C PRO A 711 -8.55 -0.83 -26.83
N VAL A 712 -9.30 -1.45 -27.74
CA VAL A 712 -8.79 -2.44 -28.70
C VAL A 712 -7.93 -1.76 -29.77
N MET A 713 -8.39 -0.64 -30.32
CA MET A 713 -7.65 0.13 -31.33
C MET A 713 -6.40 0.79 -30.74
N LEU A 714 -6.43 1.23 -29.48
CA LEU A 714 -5.27 1.74 -28.76
C LEU A 714 -4.31 0.61 -28.41
N ALA A 715 -4.79 -0.56 -28.02
CA ALA A 715 -3.94 -1.74 -27.79
C ALA A 715 -3.27 -2.20 -29.10
N LEU A 716 -4.01 -2.27 -30.20
CA LEU A 716 -3.47 -2.62 -31.52
C LEU A 716 -2.49 -1.56 -32.06
N ARG A 717 -2.76 -0.27 -31.84
CA ARG A 717 -1.86 0.82 -32.23
C ARG A 717 -0.62 0.90 -31.34
N ALA A 718 -0.74 0.64 -30.05
CA ALA A 718 0.40 0.56 -29.13
C ALA A 718 1.29 -0.63 -29.48
N ALA A 719 0.70 -1.79 -29.78
CA ALA A 719 1.43 -2.95 -30.27
C ALA A 719 2.11 -2.69 -31.63
N ALA A 720 1.44 -1.96 -32.54
CA ALA A 720 2.03 -1.57 -33.81
C ALA A 720 3.18 -0.56 -33.66
N ALA A 721 3.03 0.45 -32.80
CA ALA A 721 4.06 1.45 -32.54
C ALA A 721 5.31 0.82 -31.87
N ALA A 722 5.10 -0.12 -30.95
CA ALA A 722 6.18 -0.91 -30.37
C ALA A 722 6.91 -1.73 -31.45
N ALA A 723 6.18 -2.38 -32.37
CA ALA A 723 6.78 -3.13 -33.47
C ALA A 723 7.55 -2.26 -34.48
N GLU A 724 7.12 -1.01 -34.70
CA GLU A 724 7.76 -0.04 -35.61
C GLU A 724 9.06 0.54 -35.02
N GLN A 725 9.07 0.80 -33.70
CA GLN A 725 10.24 1.27 -32.96
C GLN A 725 11.39 0.24 -32.98
N GLU A 726 11.08 -1.05 -33.13
CA GLU A 726 12.04 -2.16 -33.23
C GLU A 726 12.40 -2.57 -34.67
N HIS A 727 12.08 -1.74 -35.68
CA HIS A 727 12.36 -1.99 -37.10
C HIS A 727 11.67 -3.23 -37.69
N ARG A 728 10.60 -3.75 -37.07
CA ARG A 728 9.82 -4.89 -37.59
C ARG A 728 8.65 -4.42 -38.45
N GLN A 729 8.98 -3.81 -39.58
CA GLN A 729 8.03 -3.19 -40.51
C GLN A 729 6.89 -4.14 -40.94
N GLY A 730 7.16 -5.44 -41.11
CA GLY A 730 6.15 -6.42 -41.52
C GLY A 730 5.07 -6.67 -40.47
N LEU A 731 5.43 -6.70 -39.18
CA LEU A 731 4.47 -6.88 -38.08
C LEU A 731 3.74 -5.58 -37.77
N ALA A 732 4.44 -4.44 -37.76
CA ALA A 732 3.81 -3.13 -37.64
C ALA A 732 2.78 -2.94 -38.76
N GLN A 733 3.11 -3.31 -40.00
CA GLN A 733 2.16 -3.31 -41.12
C GLN A 733 1.03 -4.32 -40.92
N GLN A 734 1.27 -5.53 -40.39
CA GLN A 734 0.19 -6.48 -40.10
C GLN A 734 -0.76 -5.95 -39.02
N LEU A 735 -0.25 -5.45 -37.89
CA LEU A 735 -1.05 -4.89 -36.79
C LEU A 735 -1.77 -3.61 -37.22
N LEU A 736 -1.10 -2.74 -37.99
CA LEU A 736 -1.73 -1.58 -38.61
C LEU A 736 -2.73 -2.00 -39.69
N SER A 737 -2.52 -3.10 -40.42
CA SER A 737 -3.47 -3.61 -41.42
C SER A 737 -4.68 -4.29 -40.77
N VAL A 738 -4.53 -4.87 -39.58
CA VAL A 738 -5.64 -5.43 -38.78
C VAL A 738 -6.40 -4.30 -38.11
N ALA A 739 -5.72 -3.32 -37.52
CA ALA A 739 -6.33 -2.11 -36.98
C ALA A 739 -6.99 -1.28 -38.10
N ALA A 740 -6.35 -1.19 -39.27
CA ALA A 740 -6.91 -0.56 -40.45
C ALA A 740 -8.06 -1.40 -40.99
N ALA A 741 -7.98 -2.72 -41.18
CA ALA A 741 -9.10 -3.53 -41.66
C ALA A 741 -10.31 -3.49 -40.71
N ALA A 742 -10.07 -3.46 -39.40
CA ALA A 742 -11.09 -3.21 -38.39
C ALA A 742 -11.71 -1.80 -38.55
N ALA A 743 -10.88 -0.78 -38.77
CA ALA A 743 -11.29 0.62 -38.93
C ALA A 743 -11.78 1.02 -40.33
N SER A 744 -11.45 0.28 -41.38
CA SER A 744 -11.63 0.64 -42.80
C SER A 744 -12.48 -0.37 -43.58
N GLY A 745 -12.64 -1.60 -43.09
CA GLY A 745 -13.43 -2.65 -43.75
C GLY A 745 -14.73 -3.01 -43.03
N ALA A 746 -14.69 -3.17 -41.70
CA ALA A 746 -15.86 -3.57 -40.91
C ALA A 746 -16.65 -2.36 -40.38
N LEU A 747 -15.98 -1.35 -39.81
CA LEU A 747 -16.64 -0.16 -39.26
C LEU A 747 -17.28 0.76 -40.33
N PRO A 748 -16.62 1.07 -41.47
CA PRO A 748 -17.22 1.93 -42.48
C PRO A 748 -18.31 1.22 -43.26
N ARG A 749 -18.17 -0.07 -43.61
CA ARG A 749 -19.27 -0.83 -44.22
C ARG A 749 -20.43 -1.03 -43.25
N ALA A 750 -20.18 -1.11 -41.95
CA ALA A 750 -21.22 -1.09 -40.92
C ALA A 750 -21.88 0.29 -40.79
N ALA A 751 -21.11 1.37 -40.90
CA ALA A 751 -21.59 2.74 -40.85
C ALA A 751 -22.33 3.15 -42.14
N ASP A 752 -21.89 2.66 -43.30
CA ASP A 752 -22.49 2.82 -44.61
C ASP A 752 -23.76 1.95 -44.71
N ALA A 753 -23.73 0.69 -44.25
CA ALA A 753 -24.94 -0.13 -44.14
C ALA A 753 -25.94 0.42 -43.10
N ALA A 754 -25.46 1.06 -42.03
CA ALA A 754 -26.30 1.77 -41.07
C ALA A 754 -26.82 3.11 -41.64
N ALA A 755 -26.06 3.79 -42.50
CA ALA A 755 -26.47 5.01 -43.19
C ALA A 755 -27.47 4.72 -44.32
N ASP A 756 -27.28 3.64 -45.07
CA ASP A 756 -28.20 3.13 -46.09
C ASP A 756 -29.49 2.58 -45.46
N ALA A 757 -29.38 1.87 -44.33
CA ALA A 757 -30.55 1.47 -43.52
C ALA A 757 -31.27 2.68 -42.91
N ALA A 758 -30.55 3.73 -42.51
CA ALA A 758 -31.15 4.98 -42.00
C ALA A 758 -31.81 5.83 -43.10
N GLN A 759 -31.41 5.71 -44.37
CA GLN A 759 -32.04 6.40 -45.50
C GLN A 759 -33.40 5.79 -45.92
N LEU A 760 -33.63 4.51 -45.64
CA LEU A 760 -34.90 3.82 -45.93
C LEU A 760 -35.98 4.03 -44.85
N VAL A 761 -35.67 4.80 -43.80
CA VAL A 761 -36.37 4.78 -42.51
C VAL A 761 -37.08 6.11 -42.25
N VAL A 762 -38.20 6.33 -42.96
CA VAL A 762 -39.13 7.45 -42.66
C VAL A 762 -40.55 6.99 -42.30
N GLN A 763 -40.94 5.72 -42.44
CA GLN A 763 -42.27 5.26 -42.00
C GLN A 763 -42.30 3.78 -41.59
N GLN A 764 -42.23 3.48 -40.27
CA GLN A 764 -42.98 2.43 -39.53
C GLN A 764 -42.23 1.96 -38.24
N ASP A 765 -42.82 2.24 -37.07
CA ASP A 765 -42.12 2.26 -35.76
C ASP A 765 -41.85 0.89 -35.08
N SER A 766 -42.45 -0.23 -35.48
CA SER A 766 -42.28 -1.52 -34.75
C SER A 766 -41.37 -2.54 -35.42
N GLU A 767 -41.40 -2.68 -36.75
CA GLU A 767 -40.46 -3.55 -37.48
C GLU A 767 -39.04 -2.93 -37.50
N GLN A 768 -38.96 -1.59 -37.43
CA GLN A 768 -37.72 -0.82 -37.35
C GLN A 768 -36.85 -1.18 -36.16
N GLN A 769 -37.44 -1.31 -34.97
CA GLN A 769 -36.67 -1.60 -33.76
C GLN A 769 -36.10 -3.02 -33.83
N GLN A 770 -36.85 -3.96 -34.43
CA GLN A 770 -36.38 -5.33 -34.65
C GLN A 770 -35.26 -5.39 -35.69
N GLN A 771 -35.37 -4.64 -36.79
CA GLN A 771 -34.35 -4.61 -37.84
C GLN A 771 -33.08 -3.88 -37.40
N GLN A 772 -33.19 -2.80 -36.63
CA GLN A 772 -32.05 -2.11 -36.01
C GLN A 772 -31.35 -3.03 -34.99
N GLN A 773 -32.11 -3.82 -34.21
CA GLN A 773 -31.54 -4.77 -33.26
C GLN A 773 -30.88 -5.98 -33.96
N GLN A 774 -31.45 -6.44 -35.09
CA GLN A 774 -30.82 -7.44 -35.96
C GLN A 774 -29.52 -6.92 -36.59
N LEU A 775 -29.49 -5.67 -37.06
CA LEU A 775 -28.26 -5.05 -37.60
C LEU A 775 -27.20 -4.92 -36.49
N LEU A 776 -27.56 -4.41 -35.32
CA LEU A 776 -26.63 -4.27 -34.19
C LEU A 776 -26.07 -5.62 -33.74
N SER A 777 -26.90 -6.66 -33.66
CA SER A 777 -26.43 -8.02 -33.32
C SER A 777 -25.52 -8.62 -34.41
N ALA A 778 -25.81 -8.40 -35.69
CA ALA A 778 -24.95 -8.84 -36.80
C ALA A 778 -23.59 -8.13 -36.78
N LEU A 779 -23.58 -6.82 -36.53
CA LEU A 779 -22.36 -6.02 -36.39
C LEU A 779 -21.53 -6.45 -35.19
N GLN A 780 -22.16 -6.66 -34.03
CA GLN A 780 -21.50 -7.19 -32.85
C GLN A 780 -20.88 -8.57 -33.13
N GLY A 781 -21.58 -9.44 -33.87
CA GLY A 781 -21.06 -10.74 -34.28
C GLY A 781 -19.89 -10.67 -35.26
N LEU A 782 -19.84 -9.66 -36.14
CA LEU A 782 -18.71 -9.44 -37.05
C LEU A 782 -17.49 -8.87 -36.33
N VAL A 783 -17.69 -7.87 -35.47
CA VAL A 783 -16.62 -7.31 -34.62
C VAL A 783 -16.04 -8.40 -33.73
N SER A 784 -16.90 -9.20 -33.09
CA SER A 784 -16.47 -10.33 -32.24
C SER A 784 -15.63 -11.35 -33.01
N ARG A 785 -16.01 -11.71 -34.24
CA ARG A 785 -15.24 -12.64 -35.08
C ARG A 785 -13.91 -12.06 -35.55
N GLY A 786 -13.89 -10.79 -35.96
CA GLY A 786 -12.67 -10.10 -36.36
C GLY A 786 -11.68 -9.98 -35.19
N LEU A 787 -12.19 -9.68 -34.00
CA LEU A 787 -11.41 -9.58 -32.79
C LEU A 787 -10.89 -10.95 -32.33
N ALA A 788 -11.71 -12.01 -32.44
CA ALA A 788 -11.28 -13.38 -32.16
C ALA A 788 -10.14 -13.82 -33.09
N ALA A 789 -10.25 -13.53 -34.39
CA ALA A 789 -9.22 -13.83 -35.37
C ALA A 789 -7.93 -13.04 -35.13
N ALA A 790 -8.04 -11.74 -34.81
CA ALA A 790 -6.90 -10.90 -34.46
C ALA A 790 -6.20 -11.37 -33.19
N CYS A 791 -6.97 -11.67 -32.14
CA CYS A 791 -6.47 -12.26 -30.90
C CYS A 791 -5.76 -13.59 -31.21
N GLY A 792 -6.39 -14.49 -31.95
CA GLY A 792 -5.78 -15.77 -32.34
C GLY A 792 -4.45 -15.59 -33.08
N SER A 793 -4.39 -14.67 -34.05
CA SER A 793 -3.15 -14.39 -34.80
C SER A 793 -2.04 -13.82 -33.91
N ILE A 794 -2.36 -12.87 -33.03
CA ILE A 794 -1.40 -12.26 -32.10
C ILE A 794 -0.90 -13.30 -31.10
N LEU A 795 -1.80 -14.15 -30.58
CA LEU A 795 -1.48 -15.17 -29.58
C LEU A 795 -0.61 -16.30 -30.17
N VAL A 796 -0.87 -16.72 -31.41
CA VAL A 796 -0.02 -17.69 -32.11
C VAL A 796 1.38 -17.12 -32.36
N GLN A 797 1.50 -15.83 -32.69
CA GLN A 797 2.79 -15.16 -32.87
C GLN A 797 3.51 -14.87 -31.54
N ALA A 798 2.77 -14.65 -30.46
CA ALA A 798 3.30 -14.41 -29.12
C ALA A 798 3.95 -15.65 -28.47
N GLY A 799 3.80 -16.84 -29.08
CA GLY A 799 4.58 -18.02 -28.71
C GLY A 799 6.10 -17.89 -28.95
N GLY A 800 6.56 -16.77 -29.54
CA GLY A 800 7.97 -16.43 -29.72
C GLY A 800 8.66 -15.87 -28.47
N SER A 801 9.99 -15.70 -28.55
CA SER A 801 10.87 -15.24 -27.46
C SER A 801 10.72 -13.77 -27.07
N ASP A 802 9.70 -13.07 -27.57
CA ASP A 802 9.59 -11.63 -27.41
C ASP A 802 8.66 -11.26 -26.22
N PRO A 803 9.23 -10.65 -25.16
CA PRO A 803 8.48 -10.39 -23.94
C PRO A 803 7.42 -9.30 -24.10
N ASP A 804 7.61 -8.33 -24.99
CA ASP A 804 6.67 -7.22 -25.20
C ASP A 804 5.45 -7.68 -26.00
N HIS A 805 5.66 -8.56 -26.99
CA HIS A 805 4.57 -9.18 -27.74
C HIS A 805 3.71 -10.06 -26.84
N THR A 806 4.37 -10.83 -25.97
CA THR A 806 3.67 -11.65 -24.97
C THR A 806 2.87 -10.77 -24.00
N SER A 807 3.45 -9.67 -23.51
CA SER A 807 2.77 -8.72 -22.62
C SER A 807 1.55 -8.10 -23.29
N ALA A 808 1.67 -7.64 -24.55
CA ALA A 808 0.57 -7.07 -25.32
C ALA A 808 -0.54 -8.10 -25.60
N ALA A 809 -0.17 -9.33 -25.93
CA ALA A 809 -1.11 -10.42 -26.20
C ALA A 809 -1.91 -10.81 -24.95
N LEU A 810 -1.24 -10.91 -23.79
CA LEU A 810 -1.89 -11.16 -22.51
C LEU A 810 -2.78 -9.98 -22.08
N GLY A 811 -2.32 -8.74 -22.27
CA GLY A 811 -3.14 -7.55 -22.02
C GLY A 811 -4.40 -7.50 -22.88
N LEU A 812 -4.28 -7.85 -24.16
CA LEU A 812 -5.43 -7.97 -25.06
C LEU A 812 -6.38 -9.09 -24.62
N ALA A 813 -5.86 -10.26 -24.24
CA ALA A 813 -6.66 -11.36 -23.71
C ALA A 813 -7.44 -10.93 -22.45
N THR A 814 -6.80 -10.20 -21.52
CA THR A 814 -7.44 -9.62 -20.33
C THR A 814 -8.62 -8.73 -20.70
N VAL A 815 -8.42 -7.78 -21.61
CA VAL A 815 -9.49 -6.87 -22.07
C VAL A 815 -10.61 -7.66 -22.76
N CYS A 816 -10.27 -8.64 -23.61
CA CYS A 816 -11.26 -9.48 -24.27
C CYS A 816 -12.10 -10.26 -23.28
N LEU A 817 -11.48 -10.84 -22.25
CA LEU A 817 -12.20 -11.59 -21.23
C LEU A 817 -13.13 -10.69 -20.40
N GLN A 818 -12.72 -9.47 -20.07
CA GLN A 818 -13.56 -8.56 -19.29
C GLN A 818 -14.75 -8.01 -20.09
N GLN A 819 -14.52 -7.72 -21.37
CA GLN A 819 -15.52 -7.00 -22.20
C GLN A 819 -16.37 -7.96 -23.04
N CYS A 820 -15.78 -9.04 -23.55
CA CYS A 820 -16.40 -9.95 -24.53
C CYS A 820 -15.88 -11.41 -24.39
N PRO A 821 -16.22 -12.14 -23.29
CA PRO A 821 -15.72 -13.51 -23.05
C PRO A 821 -15.89 -14.48 -24.23
N ALA A 822 -16.99 -14.35 -24.98
CA ALA A 822 -17.31 -15.18 -26.14
C ALA A 822 -16.27 -15.07 -27.26
N VAL A 823 -15.65 -13.90 -27.41
CA VAL A 823 -14.57 -13.68 -28.40
C VAL A 823 -13.35 -14.50 -28.05
N LEU A 824 -12.99 -14.49 -26.77
CA LEU A 824 -11.83 -15.23 -26.30
C LEU A 824 -12.09 -16.75 -26.30
N ALA A 825 -13.32 -17.18 -25.99
CA ALA A 825 -13.70 -18.59 -26.07
C ALA A 825 -13.67 -19.14 -27.51
N ALA A 826 -13.87 -18.27 -28.51
CA ALA A 826 -13.70 -18.62 -29.92
C ALA A 826 -12.23 -18.60 -30.39
N ALA A 827 -11.32 -18.02 -29.61
CA ALA A 827 -9.88 -18.08 -29.88
C ALA A 827 -9.29 -19.42 -29.40
N ASP A 828 -8.10 -19.76 -29.89
CA ASP A 828 -7.35 -20.94 -29.43
C ASP A 828 -6.84 -20.71 -27.99
N MET A 829 -7.69 -21.05 -27.02
CA MET A 829 -7.39 -20.90 -25.61
C MET A 829 -6.18 -21.72 -25.16
N ASP A 830 -5.91 -22.85 -25.81
CA ASP A 830 -4.77 -23.69 -25.45
C ASP A 830 -3.46 -22.98 -25.82
N ALA A 831 -3.45 -22.23 -26.93
CA ALA A 831 -2.34 -21.34 -27.26
C ALA A 831 -2.18 -20.20 -26.23
N VAL A 832 -3.27 -19.55 -25.80
CA VAL A 832 -3.21 -18.49 -24.76
C VAL A 832 -2.65 -19.02 -23.45
N LEU A 833 -3.10 -20.20 -23.04
CA LEU A 833 -2.65 -20.84 -21.81
C LEU A 833 -1.20 -21.30 -21.93
N ALA A 834 -0.76 -21.81 -23.08
CA ALA A 834 0.64 -22.12 -23.32
C ALA A 834 1.55 -20.89 -23.22
N VAL A 835 1.12 -19.76 -23.80
CA VAL A 835 1.81 -18.46 -23.68
C VAL A 835 1.82 -17.99 -22.22
N THR A 836 0.70 -18.14 -21.51
CA THR A 836 0.57 -17.82 -20.08
C THR A 836 1.58 -18.59 -19.24
N LEU A 837 1.63 -19.92 -19.39
CA LEU A 837 2.56 -20.78 -18.66
C LEU A 837 4.02 -20.47 -18.99
N THR A 838 4.33 -20.12 -20.24
CA THR A 838 5.68 -19.71 -20.64
C THR A 838 6.06 -18.36 -20.04
N ALA A 839 5.14 -17.39 -20.07
CA ALA A 839 5.34 -16.07 -19.49
C ALA A 839 5.55 -16.10 -17.97
N THR A 840 5.08 -17.13 -17.27
CA THR A 840 5.38 -17.25 -15.82
C THR A 840 6.83 -17.56 -15.47
N LYS A 841 7.67 -17.86 -16.47
CA LYS A 841 9.09 -18.21 -16.31
C LYS A 841 10.04 -17.13 -16.82
N THR A 842 9.52 -15.93 -17.10
CA THR A 842 10.30 -14.81 -17.62
C THR A 842 10.92 -13.97 -16.51
N TYR A 843 12.01 -13.28 -16.82
CA TYR A 843 12.60 -12.23 -15.98
C TYR A 843 12.20 -10.82 -16.42
N HIS A 844 11.40 -10.69 -17.48
CA HIS A 844 10.97 -9.40 -17.98
C HIS A 844 9.79 -8.86 -17.17
N LEU A 845 10.00 -7.77 -16.42
CA LEU A 845 9.03 -7.24 -15.46
C LEU A 845 7.65 -6.96 -16.06
N LYS A 846 7.57 -6.35 -17.25
CA LYS A 846 6.29 -6.06 -17.93
C LYS A 846 5.50 -7.34 -18.27
N GLN A 847 6.22 -8.40 -18.67
CA GLN A 847 5.61 -9.68 -19.02
C GLN A 847 5.14 -10.41 -17.76
N CYS A 848 5.92 -10.35 -16.66
CA CYS A 848 5.51 -10.84 -15.35
C CYS A 848 4.23 -10.15 -14.85
N THR A 849 4.14 -8.82 -14.95
CA THR A 849 2.95 -8.09 -14.52
C THR A 849 1.73 -8.47 -15.37
N ALA A 850 1.87 -8.51 -16.70
CA ALA A 850 0.79 -8.85 -17.61
C ALA A 850 0.27 -10.28 -17.39
N VAL A 851 1.15 -11.26 -17.16
CA VAL A 851 0.72 -12.65 -16.91
C VAL A 851 0.01 -12.82 -15.57
N LEU A 852 0.46 -12.13 -14.52
CA LEU A 852 -0.18 -12.19 -13.21
C LEU A 852 -1.56 -11.54 -13.21
N GLU A 853 -1.71 -10.41 -13.91
CA GLU A 853 -3.00 -9.73 -14.12
C GLU A 853 -3.95 -10.63 -14.94
N TRP A 854 -3.47 -11.20 -16.04
CA TRP A 854 -4.23 -12.12 -16.87
C TRP A 854 -4.76 -13.33 -16.07
N ILE A 855 -3.89 -14.01 -15.31
CA ILE A 855 -4.30 -15.17 -14.49
C ILE A 855 -5.36 -14.76 -13.47
N GLN A 856 -5.18 -13.61 -12.81
CA GLN A 856 -6.13 -13.11 -11.82
C GLN A 856 -7.52 -12.87 -12.44
N VAL A 857 -7.58 -12.17 -13.58
CA VAL A 857 -8.83 -11.87 -14.28
C VAL A 857 -9.47 -13.15 -14.83
N LEU A 858 -8.69 -14.09 -15.36
CA LEU A 858 -9.16 -15.39 -15.83
C LEU A 858 -9.93 -16.16 -14.75
N VAL A 859 -9.32 -16.32 -13.59
CA VAL A 859 -9.93 -17.09 -12.49
C VAL A 859 -11.10 -16.33 -11.88
N GLN A 860 -11.00 -15.01 -11.70
CA GLN A 860 -12.10 -14.20 -11.17
C GLN A 860 -13.34 -14.26 -12.07
N ALA A 861 -13.18 -14.11 -13.38
CA ALA A 861 -14.29 -14.15 -14.33
C ALA A 861 -14.98 -15.53 -14.35
N ALA A 862 -14.20 -16.62 -14.30
CA ALA A 862 -14.72 -17.98 -14.29
C ALA A 862 -15.57 -18.31 -13.04
N TYR A 863 -15.26 -17.72 -11.87
CA TYR A 863 -15.90 -18.08 -10.60
C TYR A 863 -16.83 -17.01 -9.99
N SER A 864 -16.74 -15.75 -10.40
CA SER A 864 -17.62 -14.68 -9.89
C SER A 864 -19.05 -14.76 -10.45
N SER A 865 -19.21 -15.41 -11.60
CA SER A 865 -20.46 -15.52 -12.36
C SER A 865 -21.56 -16.31 -11.63
N SER A 866 -21.18 -17.33 -10.84
CA SER A 866 -22.15 -18.23 -10.20
C SER A 866 -22.97 -17.55 -9.11
N THR A 867 -22.36 -16.60 -8.39
CA THR A 867 -23.02 -15.92 -7.26
C THR A 867 -24.04 -14.89 -7.74
N GLN A 868 -23.73 -14.16 -8.82
CA GLN A 868 -24.66 -13.16 -9.38
C GLN A 868 -25.85 -13.81 -10.10
N GLN A 869 -25.64 -14.93 -10.80
CA GLN A 869 -26.75 -15.63 -11.49
C GLN A 869 -27.79 -16.20 -10.52
N GLN A 870 -27.37 -16.72 -9.35
CA GLN A 870 -28.32 -17.20 -8.34
C GLN A 870 -29.16 -16.07 -7.72
N GLN A 871 -28.62 -14.87 -7.54
CA GLN A 871 -29.38 -13.73 -7.03
C GLN A 871 -30.36 -13.17 -8.06
N GLN A 872 -30.00 -13.13 -9.34
CA GLN A 872 -30.92 -12.65 -10.38
C GLN A 872 -32.08 -13.62 -10.67
N GLN A 873 -31.87 -14.94 -10.57
CA GLN A 873 -32.97 -15.90 -10.71
C GLN A 873 -34.02 -15.82 -9.60
N GLN A 874 -33.69 -15.25 -8.44
CA GLN A 874 -34.64 -15.11 -7.33
C GLN A 874 -35.45 -13.79 -7.38
N GLN A 875 -35.11 -12.82 -8.23
CA GLN A 875 -35.74 -11.49 -8.22
C GLN A 875 -36.54 -11.12 -9.50
N GLY A 876 -36.64 -12.00 -10.49
CA GLY A 876 -37.30 -11.70 -11.77
C GLY A 876 -38.82 -11.91 -11.79
N GLY A 877 -39.60 -10.87 -11.46
CA GLY A 877 -41.04 -10.78 -11.73
C GLY A 877 -41.38 -10.50 -13.21
N ALA A 878 -42.53 -11.00 -13.67
CA ALA A 878 -42.89 -11.26 -15.07
C ALA A 878 -43.08 -10.07 -16.06
N SER A 879 -42.53 -8.87 -15.82
CA SER A 879 -42.97 -7.65 -16.55
C SER A 879 -42.07 -7.12 -17.69
N GLN A 880 -40.97 -7.78 -18.11
CA GLN A 880 -40.09 -7.23 -19.17
C GLN A 880 -39.61 -8.28 -20.20
N ALA A 881 -40.53 -8.98 -20.86
CA ALA A 881 -40.21 -10.14 -21.71
C ALA A 881 -39.42 -9.84 -23.00
N ALA A 882 -39.55 -8.66 -23.62
CA ALA A 882 -39.00 -8.40 -24.97
C ALA A 882 -37.56 -7.88 -24.97
N ALA A 883 -37.22 -6.86 -24.14
CA ALA A 883 -35.84 -6.38 -24.01
C ALA A 883 -34.93 -7.41 -23.30
N ALA A 884 -35.52 -8.25 -22.44
CA ALA A 884 -34.83 -9.35 -21.78
C ALA A 884 -34.36 -10.44 -22.76
N ALA A 885 -35.05 -10.69 -23.88
CA ALA A 885 -34.69 -11.76 -24.80
C ALA A 885 -33.36 -11.49 -25.55
N ALA A 886 -33.13 -10.26 -26.01
CA ALA A 886 -31.89 -9.88 -26.68
C ALA A 886 -30.70 -9.78 -25.69
N ALA A 887 -30.94 -9.22 -24.50
CA ALA A 887 -29.97 -9.23 -23.42
C ALA A 887 -29.64 -10.66 -22.94
N ALA A 888 -30.63 -11.56 -22.90
CA ALA A 888 -30.44 -12.96 -22.56
C ALA A 888 -29.64 -13.74 -23.60
N ALA A 889 -29.76 -13.42 -24.89
CA ALA A 889 -28.95 -14.05 -25.94
C ALA A 889 -27.47 -13.65 -25.84
N ALA A 890 -27.18 -12.35 -25.66
CA ALA A 890 -25.81 -11.86 -25.46
C ALA A 890 -25.22 -12.38 -24.12
N ALA A 891 -25.99 -12.29 -23.03
CA ALA A 891 -25.62 -12.83 -21.72
C ALA A 891 -25.43 -14.36 -21.77
N GLY A 892 -26.24 -15.08 -22.55
CA GLY A 892 -26.13 -16.51 -22.75
C GLY A 892 -24.81 -16.92 -23.41
N SER A 893 -24.36 -16.17 -24.43
CA SER A 893 -23.06 -16.42 -25.07
C SER A 893 -21.88 -16.17 -24.12
N SER A 894 -21.96 -15.11 -23.31
CA SER A 894 -20.94 -14.77 -22.32
C SER A 894 -20.89 -15.79 -21.19
N ALA A 895 -22.05 -16.20 -20.67
CA ALA A 895 -22.15 -17.21 -19.63
C ALA A 895 -21.66 -18.58 -20.10
N ALA A 896 -21.99 -18.97 -21.34
CA ALA A 896 -21.49 -20.21 -21.94
C ALA A 896 -19.95 -20.19 -22.09
N ALA A 897 -19.38 -19.07 -22.53
CA ALA A 897 -17.93 -18.87 -22.62
C ALA A 897 -17.25 -18.97 -21.25
N LEU A 898 -17.78 -18.29 -20.23
CA LEU A 898 -17.25 -18.35 -18.87
C LEU A 898 -17.39 -19.75 -18.26
N SER A 899 -18.50 -20.44 -18.53
CA SER A 899 -18.69 -21.84 -18.14
C SER A 899 -17.67 -22.76 -18.81
N ALA A 900 -17.36 -22.55 -20.09
CA ALA A 900 -16.33 -23.32 -20.79
C ALA A 900 -14.93 -23.05 -20.21
N PHE A 901 -14.61 -21.80 -19.82
CA PHE A 901 -13.36 -21.49 -19.13
C PHE A 901 -13.29 -22.16 -17.77
N LYS A 902 -14.35 -22.08 -16.97
CA LYS A 902 -14.43 -22.75 -15.68
C LYS A 902 -14.21 -24.26 -15.84
N GLN A 903 -14.90 -24.88 -16.79
CA GLN A 903 -14.75 -26.31 -17.06
C GLN A 903 -13.31 -26.68 -17.46
N ARG A 904 -12.66 -25.87 -18.31
CA ARG A 904 -11.24 -26.10 -18.66
C ARG A 904 -10.30 -25.95 -17.47
N LEU A 905 -10.55 -25.00 -16.57
CA LEU A 905 -9.77 -24.83 -15.35
C LEU A 905 -9.90 -26.04 -14.41
N GLU A 906 -11.10 -26.64 -14.33
CA GLU A 906 -11.41 -27.79 -13.48
C GLU A 906 -10.97 -29.11 -14.12
N ASP A 907 -11.55 -29.47 -15.27
CA ASP A 907 -11.41 -30.78 -15.91
C ASP A 907 -10.10 -30.91 -16.72
N GLY A 908 -9.63 -29.80 -17.30
CA GLY A 908 -8.42 -29.79 -18.12
C GLY A 908 -7.11 -29.81 -17.31
N GLY A 909 -7.20 -29.78 -15.97
CA GLY A 909 -6.03 -29.67 -15.09
C GLY A 909 -5.29 -28.33 -15.22
N ILE A 910 -5.81 -27.38 -15.99
CA ILE A 910 -5.18 -26.08 -16.25
C ILE A 910 -5.07 -25.28 -14.95
N GLY A 911 -6.08 -25.32 -14.08
CA GLY A 911 -6.03 -24.66 -12.78
C GLY A 911 -4.83 -25.11 -11.93
N ALA A 912 -4.56 -26.43 -11.88
CA ALA A 912 -3.39 -26.97 -11.21
C ALA A 912 -2.07 -26.56 -11.87
N GLN A 913 -2.02 -26.47 -13.19
CA GLN A 913 -0.84 -25.99 -13.92
C GLN A 913 -0.56 -24.50 -13.67
N LEU A 914 -1.58 -23.66 -13.62
CA LEU A 914 -1.46 -22.25 -13.27
C LEU A 914 -0.97 -22.07 -11.83
N VAL A 915 -1.53 -22.83 -10.88
CA VAL A 915 -1.06 -22.83 -9.49
C VAL A 915 0.40 -23.28 -9.40
N LEU A 916 0.78 -24.35 -10.10
CA LEU A 916 2.18 -24.80 -10.18
C LEU A 916 3.10 -23.70 -10.74
N ALA A 917 2.69 -23.05 -11.83
CA ALA A 917 3.44 -21.98 -12.45
C ALA A 917 3.67 -20.80 -11.50
N LEU A 918 2.64 -20.40 -10.75
CA LEU A 918 2.74 -19.36 -9.72
C LEU A 918 3.63 -19.79 -8.54
N LEU A 919 3.59 -21.06 -8.11
CA LEU A 919 4.49 -21.58 -7.08
C LEU A 919 5.95 -21.56 -7.55
N LEU A 920 6.22 -21.90 -8.82
CA LEU A 920 7.56 -21.82 -9.41
C LEU A 920 8.04 -20.38 -9.52
N ALA A 921 7.15 -19.45 -9.88
CA ALA A 921 7.44 -18.01 -9.87
C ALA A 921 7.81 -17.53 -8.45
N ALA A 922 7.06 -17.96 -7.42
CA ALA A 922 7.37 -17.66 -6.02
C ALA A 922 8.69 -18.29 -5.53
N ALA A 923 9.10 -19.42 -6.13
CA ALA A 923 10.39 -20.07 -5.90
C ALA A 923 11.56 -19.47 -6.71
N GLY A 924 11.34 -18.39 -7.46
CA GLY A 924 12.39 -17.65 -8.16
C GLY A 924 12.46 -17.86 -9.66
N ALA A 925 11.46 -18.51 -10.29
CA ALA A 925 11.33 -18.53 -11.75
C ALA A 925 10.95 -17.16 -12.35
N MET A 926 10.63 -16.19 -11.49
CA MET A 926 10.47 -14.78 -11.81
C MET A 926 11.42 -13.91 -10.96
N PRO A 927 11.62 -12.62 -11.31
CA PRO A 927 12.45 -11.71 -10.52
C PRO A 927 11.97 -11.61 -9.06
N PRO A 928 12.88 -11.41 -8.10
CA PRO A 928 12.51 -11.32 -6.68
C PRO A 928 11.50 -10.20 -6.38
N ASP A 929 11.49 -9.14 -7.19
CA ASP A 929 10.61 -7.98 -7.04
C ASP A 929 9.14 -8.30 -7.31
N VAL A 930 8.85 -9.39 -8.04
CA VAL A 930 7.47 -9.81 -8.34
C VAL A 930 6.94 -10.91 -7.41
N VAL A 931 7.72 -11.38 -6.43
CA VAL A 931 7.26 -12.40 -5.47
C VAL A 931 6.01 -11.95 -4.70
N LEU A 932 5.93 -10.66 -4.36
CA LEU A 932 4.76 -10.10 -3.71
C LEU A 932 3.53 -10.12 -4.63
N PRO A 933 3.57 -9.58 -5.86
CA PRO A 933 2.53 -9.79 -6.88
C PRO A 933 2.11 -11.25 -7.09
N VAL A 934 3.07 -12.18 -7.14
CA VAL A 934 2.79 -13.63 -7.28
C VAL A 934 1.98 -14.14 -6.09
N SER A 935 2.35 -13.77 -4.86
CA SER A 935 1.61 -14.17 -3.66
C SER A 935 0.18 -13.63 -3.64
N PHE A 936 -0.02 -12.38 -4.10
CA PHE A 936 -1.36 -11.79 -4.25
C PHE A 936 -2.18 -12.48 -5.35
N CYS A 937 -1.56 -12.83 -6.48
CA CYS A 937 -2.22 -13.56 -7.56
C CYS A 937 -2.68 -14.95 -7.09
N LEU A 938 -1.83 -15.70 -6.38
CA LEU A 938 -2.18 -16.98 -5.74
C LEU A 938 -3.33 -16.83 -4.74
N HIS A 939 -3.26 -15.82 -3.86
CA HIS A 939 -4.32 -15.58 -2.87
C HIS A 939 -5.64 -15.19 -3.53
N SER A 940 -5.62 -14.32 -4.55
CA SER A 940 -6.82 -13.95 -5.32
C SER A 940 -7.40 -15.14 -6.08
N THR A 941 -6.54 -16.05 -6.59
CA THR A 941 -6.95 -17.30 -7.22
C THR A 941 -7.70 -18.17 -6.21
N TRP A 942 -7.18 -18.27 -4.98
CA TRP A 942 -7.83 -19.00 -3.91
C TRP A 942 -9.17 -18.39 -3.50
N LEU A 943 -9.23 -17.06 -3.30
CA LEU A 943 -10.48 -16.36 -2.97
C LEU A 943 -11.57 -16.60 -4.03
N SER A 944 -11.17 -16.63 -5.30
CA SER A 944 -12.11 -16.82 -6.42
C SER A 944 -12.57 -18.27 -6.56
N ALA A 945 -11.63 -19.23 -6.56
CA ALA A 945 -11.93 -20.65 -6.79
C ALA A 945 -12.35 -21.40 -5.50
N CYS A 946 -12.18 -20.79 -4.33
CA CYS A 946 -12.53 -21.34 -3.02
C CYS A 946 -12.00 -22.78 -2.83
N ARG A 947 -12.90 -23.76 -2.69
CA ARG A 947 -12.53 -25.17 -2.45
C ARG A 947 -11.81 -25.81 -3.63
N THR A 948 -12.07 -25.36 -4.86
CA THR A 948 -11.41 -25.91 -6.05
C THR A 948 -9.90 -25.60 -6.04
N PHE A 949 -9.49 -24.47 -5.45
CA PHE A 949 -8.08 -24.11 -5.31
C PHE A 949 -7.29 -25.12 -4.47
N GLU A 950 -7.87 -25.65 -3.39
CA GLU A 950 -7.19 -26.66 -2.54
C GLU A 950 -6.86 -27.92 -3.35
N GLY A 951 -7.80 -28.38 -4.19
CA GLY A 951 -7.57 -29.49 -5.11
C GLY A 951 -6.47 -29.18 -6.13
N TRP A 952 -6.50 -27.99 -6.74
CA TRP A 952 -5.44 -27.56 -7.67
C TRP A 952 -4.08 -27.47 -7.01
N LEU A 953 -4.01 -26.92 -5.80
CA LEU A 953 -2.79 -26.80 -5.02
C LEU A 953 -2.24 -28.18 -4.65
N GLN A 954 -3.09 -29.11 -4.25
CA GLN A 954 -2.70 -30.48 -3.96
C GLN A 954 -2.11 -31.18 -5.20
N VAL A 955 -2.75 -31.06 -6.37
CA VAL A 955 -2.24 -31.62 -7.62
C VAL A 955 -0.92 -30.96 -8.03
N ALA A 956 -0.83 -29.64 -7.97
CA ALA A 956 0.37 -28.87 -8.29
C ALA A 956 1.57 -29.29 -7.43
N VAL A 957 1.37 -29.42 -6.11
CA VAL A 957 2.42 -29.70 -5.14
C VAL A 957 2.81 -31.18 -5.11
N LEU A 958 1.83 -32.09 -5.16
CA LEU A 958 2.06 -33.52 -4.95
C LEU A 958 2.31 -34.30 -6.24
N GLN A 959 1.75 -33.86 -7.38
CA GLN A 959 1.74 -34.65 -8.61
C GLN A 959 2.54 -33.98 -9.75
N LEU A 960 2.35 -32.67 -9.96
CA LEU A 960 2.91 -31.98 -11.13
C LEU A 960 4.27 -31.31 -10.88
N ALA A 961 4.76 -31.27 -9.64
CA ALA A 961 5.99 -30.59 -9.30
C ALA A 961 7.20 -31.13 -10.09
N PRO A 962 7.91 -30.31 -10.88
CA PRO A 962 9.07 -30.76 -11.64
C PRO A 962 10.26 -31.08 -10.72
N GLU A 963 11.23 -31.84 -11.21
CA GLU A 963 12.44 -32.21 -10.44
C GLU A 963 13.24 -30.99 -9.93
N GLY A 964 13.15 -29.87 -10.65
CA GLY A 964 13.79 -28.61 -10.28
C GLY A 964 13.08 -27.80 -9.19
N ALA A 965 11.85 -28.17 -8.79
CA ALA A 965 11.13 -27.42 -7.77
C ALA A 965 11.79 -27.61 -6.38
N PRO A 966 11.98 -26.53 -5.59
CA PRO A 966 12.72 -26.63 -4.33
C PRO A 966 12.03 -27.51 -3.30
N TRP A 967 10.68 -27.59 -3.35
CA TRP A 967 9.91 -28.46 -2.49
C TRP A 967 9.90 -29.93 -2.94
N GLN A 968 10.41 -30.26 -4.13
CA GLN A 968 10.30 -31.63 -4.64
C GLN A 968 11.03 -32.64 -3.76
N ARG A 969 12.15 -32.21 -3.15
CA ARG A 969 12.97 -32.99 -2.21
C ARG A 969 12.35 -33.09 -0.80
N GLN A 970 11.30 -32.33 -0.50
CA GLN A 970 10.64 -32.41 0.79
C GLN A 970 9.85 -33.71 0.93
N ARG A 971 9.74 -34.22 2.15
CA ARG A 971 8.95 -35.43 2.44
C ARG A 971 7.48 -35.19 2.09
N HIS A 972 6.79 -36.24 1.64
CA HIS A 972 5.37 -36.18 1.30
C HIS A 972 4.51 -35.55 2.42
N GLY A 973 4.76 -35.92 3.69
CA GLY A 973 4.05 -35.33 4.83
C GLY A 973 4.21 -33.81 4.93
N ALA A 974 5.42 -33.27 4.68
CA ALA A 974 5.65 -31.82 4.70
C ALA A 974 4.90 -31.10 3.57
N LYS A 975 4.80 -31.72 2.39
CA LYS A 975 4.01 -31.20 1.27
C LYS A 975 2.51 -31.16 1.61
N VAL A 976 1.99 -32.21 2.25
CA VAL A 976 0.59 -32.27 2.72
C VAL A 976 0.31 -31.23 3.79
N THR A 977 1.21 -31.08 4.77
CA THR A 977 1.11 -30.03 5.79
C THR A 977 1.08 -28.63 5.18
N PHE A 978 1.95 -28.36 4.19
CA PHE A 978 1.94 -27.08 3.49
C PHE A 978 0.60 -26.78 2.81
N VAL A 979 0.02 -27.76 2.11
CA VAL A 979 -1.29 -27.59 1.47
C VAL A 979 -2.33 -27.21 2.52
N ALA A 980 -2.40 -27.96 3.63
CA ALA A 980 -3.36 -27.73 4.71
C ALA A 980 -3.18 -26.38 5.42
N GLU A 981 -1.94 -25.96 5.69
CA GLU A 981 -1.64 -24.66 6.32
C GLU A 981 -1.95 -23.49 5.40
N LEU A 982 -1.62 -23.60 4.11
CA LEU A 982 -1.84 -22.52 3.15
C LEU A 982 -3.33 -22.29 2.89
N THR A 983 -4.15 -23.36 2.90
CA THR A 983 -5.60 -23.31 2.71
C THR A 983 -6.40 -23.18 4.01
N GLU A 984 -5.75 -22.97 5.15
CA GLU A 984 -6.42 -22.75 6.43
C GLU A 984 -7.27 -21.46 6.38
N PRO A 985 -8.51 -21.44 6.91
CA PRO A 985 -9.38 -20.26 6.83
C PRO A 985 -8.76 -18.95 7.31
N ALA A 986 -7.84 -18.99 8.28
CA ALA A 986 -7.12 -17.80 8.73
C ALA A 986 -6.26 -17.15 7.65
N CYS A 987 -5.73 -17.91 6.69
CA CYS A 987 -4.97 -17.39 5.56
C CYS A 987 -5.89 -16.69 4.52
N LEU A 988 -7.21 -16.92 4.54
CA LEU A 988 -8.16 -16.16 3.70
C LEU A 988 -8.21 -14.70 4.12
N SER A 989 -8.28 -14.45 5.43
CA SER A 989 -8.33 -13.11 6.01
C SER A 989 -6.96 -12.46 6.14
N ASP A 990 -5.90 -13.27 6.30
CA ASP A 990 -4.54 -12.79 6.54
C ASP A 990 -3.60 -13.13 5.37
N THR A 991 -3.50 -12.18 4.44
CA THR A 991 -2.57 -12.25 3.30
C THR A 991 -1.11 -12.33 3.72
N THR A 992 -0.77 -11.78 4.90
CA THR A 992 0.61 -11.77 5.42
C THR A 992 1.00 -13.17 5.89
N ARG A 993 0.10 -13.84 6.62
CA ARG A 993 0.24 -15.26 6.99
C ARG A 993 0.34 -16.15 5.75
N PHE A 994 -0.54 -15.97 4.76
CA PHE A 994 -0.49 -16.68 3.48
C PHE A 994 0.88 -16.54 2.80
N LYS A 995 1.37 -15.30 2.67
CA LYS A 995 2.69 -14.99 2.10
C LYS A 995 3.83 -15.63 2.90
N ARG A 996 3.76 -15.62 4.24
CA ARG A 996 4.77 -16.20 5.13
C ARG A 996 4.89 -17.71 4.91
N ILE A 997 3.76 -18.43 4.87
CA ILE A 997 3.70 -19.87 4.61
C ILE A 997 4.24 -20.17 3.20
N LEU A 998 3.78 -19.44 2.19
CA LEU A 998 4.25 -19.59 0.80
C LEU A 998 5.76 -19.40 0.67
N LYS A 999 6.31 -18.35 1.30
CA LYS A 999 7.75 -18.05 1.29
C LYS A 999 8.57 -19.15 1.97
N ASN A 1000 8.08 -19.68 3.10
CA ASN A 1000 8.74 -20.77 3.81
C ASN A 1000 8.81 -22.03 2.95
N PHE A 1001 7.73 -22.35 2.24
CA PHE A 1001 7.66 -23.53 1.39
C PHE A 1001 8.50 -23.42 0.12
N CYS A 1002 8.48 -22.27 -0.55
CA CYS A 1002 9.18 -22.02 -1.81
C CYS A 1002 10.70 -21.78 -1.63
N GLY A 1003 11.25 -22.02 -0.44
CA GLY A 1003 12.69 -21.96 -0.19
C GLY A 1003 13.22 -20.54 0.02
N GLY A 1004 12.44 -19.67 0.68
CA GLY A 1004 12.79 -18.29 1.01
C GLY A 1004 14.26 -18.16 1.42
N LYS A 1005 14.99 -17.24 0.74
CA LYS A 1005 16.44 -17.01 0.79
C LYS A 1005 17.13 -17.86 1.86
N LYS A 1006 17.82 -18.93 1.45
CA LYS A 1006 18.81 -19.63 2.30
C LYS A 1006 19.67 -18.56 2.97
N LYS A 1007 19.40 -18.25 4.24
CA LYS A 1007 20.32 -17.51 5.10
C LYS A 1007 21.57 -18.37 5.18
N GLY A 1008 22.66 -17.95 4.54
CA GLY A 1008 24.01 -18.43 4.90
C GLY A 1008 24.66 -19.53 4.04
N ALA A 1009 24.62 -19.44 2.71
CA ALA A 1009 25.71 -20.01 1.91
C ALA A 1009 26.30 -18.91 1.03
N GLY A 1010 27.17 -18.10 1.62
CA GLY A 1010 28.03 -17.21 0.85
C GLY A 1010 28.91 -18.05 -0.07
N GLY A 1011 28.86 -17.77 -1.37
CA GLY A 1011 29.77 -18.36 -2.34
C GLY A 1011 29.12 -18.64 -3.69
N GLY A 1012 29.39 -17.76 -4.65
CA GLY A 1012 29.31 -18.07 -6.08
C GLY A 1012 27.99 -17.69 -6.76
N ARG A 1013 27.98 -16.52 -7.41
CA ARG A 1013 27.10 -16.29 -8.55
C ARG A 1013 27.53 -17.25 -9.67
N HIS A 1014 26.73 -18.26 -9.96
CA HIS A 1014 26.66 -18.88 -11.28
C HIS A 1014 25.21 -19.26 -11.54
N LEU A 1015 24.52 -18.36 -12.25
CA LEU A 1015 23.50 -18.67 -13.25
C LEU A 1015 23.70 -17.68 -14.39
#